data_AF-A0A1C6UEK0-F1
#
_entry.id   AF-A0A1C6UEK0-F1
#
_cell.length_a   1.000
_cell.length_b   1.000
_cell.length_c   1.000
_cell.angle_alpha   90.00
_cell.angle_beta   90.00
_cell.angle_gamma   90.00
#
_symmetry.space_group_name_H-M   'P 1'
#
loop_
_entity.id
_entity.type
_entity.pdbx_description
1 polymer ?
#
loop_
_entity_poly.entity_id
_entity_poly.type
_entity_poly.pdbx_seq_one_letter_code
_entity_poly.pdbx_strand_id
1 'polypeptide(L)'
;MEAADLRNSVPPDRGRPFFAFVGSVVALAVLVCVRPLLALPDALPELPAAFWVMAALAVGCDARPFVPPGRRQTSAVFPSTCFTFAILLGWGLGPAVAVQAVAVVVSGWRMGHAPWRTAFNAGQYACALAAAYAVTWLGPGGIFDGGMLSWTDVAAVGGATLAWFAVNYALVSAAVRLRFGDRWWPSLRQGLGFELLSTGSLLLLAPVLVAAARASAALIPLVLVPLFAVYRMARLSVEQQQLASLDPLTGLPNRKALLAEVGERVHLHAERAARGEPGARLALLLIDLDRFKNVNDALGHAVGDRLLVEVSARLTTVVGDDMVARLGGDEFAIVMTGLTDAGEARDLADRVVRALAEPVSLDGLPLDVGGSIGVAIFPEHGEDFATLMRHADVAMYDAKHRNDTVAVYTAESDHNSAERLGLLADLRRVLEAGRPGQAVGPAVAGTAGAGEVPADAGGDLPGVGGGAVVAATAAVGARGGDGAELPADPTGLRPDAGSGRWRLRRRRQRTGPPHADELINQIVTAADPIRRRTAVGEAGPDRGDGPARRERSARAAGETGVGVRRQGTPGDGDPAGRRGARQDAGRRRDAEPGPGRGRDAEPGPAADAGEITMYYQPQVAIATGEVVGVEALLRWRHPRRGMVDPEELIRVAEQSAVMRLLTRRVVDDVVEQLAKWSAAGIGLPAALNVSVRDLHTGEIADQIADRLARYGVPPQRLQLEITEGALMADPRRVLATITRLHRIGVGIALDDFGTGYSSLQHLRRLPLSEVKVDRSFVLGMADDADDAAIVQSTIGLAKALGLRVVAEGVEDERTWRMLHAAGCDAAQGWFYARPMPAGELVAWLARYRPVRPTPAPDTEIPRRHAR
;
A
#
# COMPACT_ATOMS: atom_id res chain seq x y z
N MET A 1 25.47 4.24 -27.25
CA MET A 1 24.78 5.40 -27.87
C MET A 1 23.75 5.84 -26.84
N GLU A 2 24.09 6.84 -26.02
CA GLU A 2 23.24 7.32 -24.92
C GLU A 2 21.84 7.62 -25.45
N ALA A 3 20.81 7.08 -24.79
CA ALA A 3 19.43 7.45 -25.05
C ALA A 3 19.32 8.97 -24.91
N ALA A 4 19.11 9.67 -26.04
CA ALA A 4 18.99 11.12 -26.05
C ALA A 4 17.91 11.51 -25.03
N ASP A 5 18.30 12.28 -24.01
CA ASP A 5 17.39 12.71 -22.96
C ASP A 5 16.19 13.40 -23.62
N LEU A 6 15.02 12.72 -23.63
CA LEU A 6 13.77 13.17 -24.25
C LEU A 6 13.34 14.57 -23.75
N ARG A 7 14.00 15.06 -22.69
CA ARG A 7 13.85 16.38 -22.08
C ARG A 7 14.50 17.51 -22.87
N ASN A 8 15.55 17.24 -23.64
CA ASN A 8 16.25 18.22 -24.46
C ASN A 8 15.76 18.25 -25.92
N SER A 9 14.93 17.28 -26.32
CA SER A 9 14.33 17.20 -27.65
C SER A 9 12.96 17.88 -27.70
N VAL A 10 12.63 18.47 -28.85
CA VAL A 10 11.30 19.01 -29.16
C VAL A 10 10.70 18.12 -30.26
N PRO A 11 9.44 17.67 -30.14
CA PRO A 11 8.80 16.89 -31.19
C PRO A 11 8.85 17.62 -32.54
N PRO A 12 9.22 16.94 -33.65
CA PRO A 12 9.49 17.60 -34.94
C PRO A 12 8.26 18.28 -35.53
N ASP A 13 7.06 17.76 -35.26
CA ASP A 13 5.76 18.31 -35.66
C ASP A 13 5.38 19.61 -34.92
N ARG A 14 5.99 19.87 -33.76
CA ARG A 14 5.72 21.05 -32.92
C ARG A 14 6.88 22.00 -32.75
N GLY A 15 8.03 21.69 -33.35
CA GLY A 15 9.23 22.52 -33.29
C GLY A 15 8.99 23.97 -33.72
N ARG A 16 8.32 24.19 -34.86
CA ARG A 16 8.10 25.54 -35.40
C ARG A 16 7.32 26.48 -34.45
N PRO A 17 6.10 26.15 -34.00
CA PRO A 17 5.35 27.03 -33.08
C PRO A 17 6.04 27.18 -31.73
N PHE A 18 6.69 26.11 -31.23
CA PHE A 18 7.42 26.16 -29.97
C PHE A 18 8.65 27.09 -30.03
N PHE A 19 9.52 26.95 -31.03
CA PHE A 19 10.71 27.80 -31.17
C PHE A 19 10.35 29.24 -31.53
N ALA A 20 9.26 29.48 -32.27
CA ALA A 20 8.75 30.83 -32.49
C ALA A 20 8.33 31.51 -31.17
N PHE A 21 7.68 30.76 -30.27
CA PHE A 21 7.34 31.24 -28.93
C PHE A 21 8.58 31.47 -28.05
N VAL A 22 9.54 30.54 -28.03
CA VAL A 22 10.81 30.75 -27.31
C VAL A 22 11.53 32.00 -27.83
N GLY A 23 11.58 32.18 -29.15
CA GLY A 23 12.17 33.36 -29.78
C GLY A 23 11.45 34.66 -29.41
N SER A 24 10.11 34.67 -29.36
CA SER A 24 9.34 35.86 -28.99
C SER A 24 9.54 36.24 -27.52
N VAL A 25 9.64 35.25 -26.62
CA VAL A 25 9.95 35.48 -25.20
C VAL A 25 11.34 36.07 -25.02
N VAL A 26 12.34 35.54 -25.72
CA VAL A 26 13.72 36.07 -25.68
C VAL A 26 13.77 37.49 -26.28
N ALA A 27 13.09 37.73 -27.39
CA ALA A 27 13.03 39.06 -28.01
C ALA A 27 12.36 40.09 -27.09
N LEU A 28 11.26 39.72 -26.42
CA LEU A 28 10.60 40.57 -25.43
C LEU A 28 11.52 40.86 -24.24
N ALA A 29 12.22 39.84 -23.73
CA ALA A 29 13.18 40.02 -22.64
C ALA A 29 14.29 41.02 -23.01
N VAL A 30 14.86 40.90 -24.21
CA VAL A 30 15.84 41.86 -24.73
C VAL A 30 15.23 43.26 -24.82
N LEU A 31 14.05 43.41 -25.41
CA LEU A 31 13.38 44.71 -25.57
C LEU A 31 13.20 45.44 -24.24
N VAL A 32 12.74 44.72 -23.19
CA VAL A 32 12.44 45.33 -21.89
C VAL A 32 13.69 45.56 -21.05
N CYS A 33 14.75 44.77 -21.24
CA CYS A 33 15.96 44.83 -20.43
C CYS A 33 17.13 45.60 -21.07
N VAL A 34 17.09 45.87 -22.38
CA VAL A 34 18.22 46.48 -23.12
C VAL A 34 18.66 47.80 -22.51
N ARG A 35 17.72 48.71 -22.23
CA ARG A 35 18.05 50.03 -21.66
C ARG A 35 18.63 49.92 -20.24
N PRO A 36 18.01 49.20 -19.29
CA PRO A 36 18.60 48.95 -17.97
C PRO A 36 19.98 48.28 -18.02
N LEU A 37 20.20 47.34 -18.94
CA LEU A 37 21.49 46.66 -19.09
C LEU A 37 22.57 47.54 -19.71
N LEU A 38 22.22 48.42 -20.66
CA LEU A 38 23.15 49.38 -21.23
C LEU A 38 23.60 50.44 -20.22
N ALA A 39 22.77 50.75 -19.22
CA ALA A 39 23.12 51.66 -18.12
C ALA A 39 23.93 50.97 -17.00
N LEU A 40 24.05 49.64 -17.02
CA LEU A 40 24.72 48.87 -15.96
C LEU A 40 26.22 49.22 -15.80
N PRO A 41 27.03 49.37 -16.88
CA PRO A 41 28.45 49.66 -16.75
C PRO A 41 28.76 50.92 -15.93
N ASP A 42 27.91 51.94 -16.07
CA ASP A 42 28.04 53.20 -15.33
C ASP A 42 27.64 53.05 -13.85
N ALA A 43 26.68 52.15 -13.55
CA ALA A 43 26.21 51.89 -12.20
C ALA A 43 27.10 50.91 -11.41
N LEU A 44 27.88 50.04 -12.08
CA LEU A 44 28.70 49.00 -11.44
C LEU A 44 29.65 49.52 -10.34
N PRO A 45 30.37 50.65 -10.52
CA PRO A 45 31.28 51.17 -9.49
C PRO A 45 30.57 51.64 -8.22
N GLU A 46 29.29 51.98 -8.30
CA GLU A 46 28.49 52.50 -7.18
C GLU A 46 27.80 51.39 -6.38
N LEU A 47 27.87 50.13 -6.85
CA LEU A 47 27.20 49.01 -6.18
C LEU A 47 27.93 48.60 -4.88
N PRO A 48 27.20 48.49 -3.75
CA PRO A 48 27.80 48.19 -2.46
C PRO A 48 28.22 46.72 -2.34
N ALA A 49 29.06 46.41 -1.35
CA ALA A 49 29.47 45.03 -1.06
C ALA A 49 28.29 44.04 -0.89
N ALA A 50 27.17 44.53 -0.34
CA ALA A 50 25.94 43.75 -0.18
C ALA A 50 25.39 43.19 -1.51
N PHE A 51 25.46 43.98 -2.58
CA PHE A 51 25.07 43.53 -3.93
C PHE A 51 25.94 42.34 -4.38
N TRP A 52 27.26 42.48 -4.26
CA TRP A 52 28.21 41.46 -4.71
C TRP A 52 28.09 40.16 -3.92
N VAL A 53 27.82 40.23 -2.61
CA VAL A 53 27.54 39.04 -1.79
C VAL A 53 26.28 38.33 -2.29
N MET A 54 25.18 39.05 -2.55
CA MET A 54 23.96 38.43 -3.09
C MET A 54 24.17 37.86 -4.49
N ALA A 55 24.91 38.56 -5.36
CA ALA A 55 25.23 38.07 -6.70
C ALA A 55 26.02 36.76 -6.65
N ALA A 56 27.03 36.68 -5.79
CA ALA A 56 27.82 35.47 -5.59
C ALA A 56 26.97 34.31 -5.04
N LEU A 57 26.10 34.58 -4.05
CA LEU A 57 25.20 33.58 -3.49
C LEU A 57 24.15 33.09 -4.49
N ALA A 58 23.59 33.98 -5.31
CA ALA A 58 22.62 33.63 -6.34
C ALA A 58 23.20 32.61 -7.34
N VAL A 59 24.42 32.86 -7.83
CA VAL A 59 25.12 31.95 -8.76
C VAL A 59 25.59 30.69 -8.05
N GLY A 60 26.10 30.81 -6.81
CA GLY A 60 26.62 29.69 -6.03
C GLY A 60 25.55 28.67 -5.64
N CYS A 61 24.37 29.13 -5.20
CA CYS A 61 23.26 28.25 -4.82
C CYS A 61 22.67 27.52 -6.03
N ASP A 62 22.57 28.19 -7.18
CA ASP A 62 22.02 27.63 -8.41
C ASP A 62 23.00 26.72 -9.17
N ALA A 63 24.27 26.68 -8.77
CA ALA A 63 25.26 25.76 -9.33
C ALA A 63 24.98 24.29 -8.97
N ARG A 64 24.19 24.04 -7.91
CA ARG A 64 23.65 22.71 -7.53
C ARG A 64 22.19 22.85 -7.07
N PRO A 65 21.26 23.10 -8.00
CA PRO A 65 19.87 23.35 -7.63
C PRO A 65 19.20 22.07 -7.13
N PHE A 66 18.18 22.23 -6.28
CA PHE A 66 17.42 21.09 -5.77
C PHE A 66 16.38 20.65 -6.78
N VAL A 67 16.44 19.38 -7.19
CA VAL A 67 15.39 18.74 -7.98
C VAL A 67 14.71 17.70 -7.08
N PRO A 68 13.43 17.89 -6.70
CA PRO A 68 12.68 16.88 -5.97
C PRO A 68 12.53 15.59 -6.81
N PRO A 69 12.87 14.40 -6.29
CA PRO A 69 12.61 13.14 -6.98
C PRO A 69 11.11 12.92 -7.27
N GLY A 70 10.79 12.32 -8.42
CA GLY A 70 9.40 11.99 -8.80
C GLY A 70 8.54 13.16 -9.29
N ARG A 71 9.07 14.39 -9.35
CA ARG A 71 8.42 15.54 -10.01
C ARG A 71 9.19 15.95 -11.25
N ARG A 72 8.49 16.55 -12.22
CA ARG A 72 9.13 17.14 -13.41
C ARG A 72 10.21 18.12 -12.95
N GLN A 73 11.38 18.09 -13.59
CA GLN A 73 12.55 18.95 -13.29
C GLN A 73 12.24 20.46 -13.43
N THR A 74 11.07 20.81 -13.98
CA THR A 74 10.49 22.16 -13.99
C THR A 74 10.15 22.69 -12.60
N SER A 75 10.05 21.83 -11.59
CA SER A 75 9.85 22.20 -10.18
C SER A 75 11.15 22.25 -9.37
N ALA A 76 12.28 22.42 -10.06
CA ALA A 76 13.54 22.71 -9.40
C ALA A 76 13.42 24.07 -8.70
N VAL A 77 13.75 24.09 -7.41
CA VAL A 77 13.76 25.32 -6.63
C VAL A 77 15.10 26.01 -6.87
N PHE A 78 15.07 27.21 -7.43
CA PHE A 78 16.25 28.04 -7.72
C PHE A 78 16.36 29.17 -6.69
N PRO A 79 17.23 29.04 -5.67
CA PRO A 79 17.40 30.08 -4.66
C PRO A 79 17.84 31.44 -5.24
N SER A 80 18.43 31.47 -6.45
CA SER A 80 18.75 32.73 -7.14
C SER A 80 17.57 33.70 -7.21
N THR A 81 16.34 33.19 -7.36
CA THR A 81 15.11 34.01 -7.44
C THR A 81 14.93 34.93 -6.23
N CYS A 82 15.29 34.48 -5.02
CA CYS A 82 15.23 35.30 -3.81
C CYS A 82 16.25 36.45 -3.87
N PHE A 83 17.49 36.13 -4.24
CA PHE A 83 18.57 37.10 -4.29
C PHE A 83 18.39 38.11 -5.44
N THR A 84 17.96 37.68 -6.62
CA THR A 84 17.77 38.57 -7.77
C THR A 84 16.53 39.42 -7.63
N PHE A 85 15.49 38.95 -6.95
CA PHE A 85 14.36 39.79 -6.55
C PHE A 85 14.75 40.80 -5.46
N ALA A 86 15.63 40.43 -4.51
CA ALA A 86 16.17 41.38 -3.54
C ALA A 86 17.04 42.45 -4.24
N ILE A 87 17.86 42.05 -5.22
CA ILE A 87 18.64 42.98 -6.04
C ILE A 87 17.71 43.90 -6.84
N LEU A 88 16.61 43.38 -7.37
CA LEU A 88 15.62 44.17 -8.10
C LEU A 88 15.04 45.29 -7.23
N LEU A 89 14.65 44.96 -5.99
CA LEU A 89 14.10 45.92 -5.03
C LEU A 89 15.15 46.92 -4.52
N GLY A 90 16.42 46.51 -4.44
CA GLY A 90 17.50 47.35 -3.88
C GLY A 90 18.23 48.24 -4.88
N TRP A 91 18.46 47.75 -6.10
CA TRP A 91 19.30 48.41 -7.12
C TRP A 91 18.70 48.37 -8.54
N GLY A 92 17.46 47.89 -8.69
CA GLY A 92 16.71 47.96 -9.93
C GLY A 92 16.95 46.81 -10.92
N LEU A 93 16.34 46.96 -12.10
CA LEU A 93 16.17 45.88 -13.08
C LEU A 93 17.47 45.41 -13.75
N GLY A 94 18.36 46.35 -14.11
CA GLY A 94 19.61 46.03 -14.83
C GLY A 94 20.50 45.03 -14.07
N PRO A 95 20.92 45.36 -12.83
CA PRO A 95 21.73 44.45 -12.01
C PRO A 95 21.04 43.11 -11.74
N ALA A 96 19.73 43.10 -11.48
CA ALA A 96 18.97 41.88 -11.21
C ALA A 96 18.95 40.92 -12.40
N VAL A 97 18.67 41.42 -13.60
CA VAL A 97 18.64 40.62 -14.84
C VAL A 97 20.03 40.10 -15.19
N ALA A 98 21.08 40.90 -15.00
CA ALA A 98 22.46 40.48 -15.26
C ALA A 98 22.86 39.29 -14.37
N VAL A 99 22.61 39.37 -13.06
CA VAL A 99 22.91 38.28 -12.11
C VAL A 99 22.07 37.04 -12.42
N GLN A 100 20.77 37.20 -12.69
CA GLN A 100 19.89 36.07 -13.03
C GLN A 100 20.33 35.36 -14.31
N ALA A 101 20.73 36.11 -15.34
CA ALA A 101 21.23 35.53 -16.59
C ALA A 101 22.49 34.67 -16.35
N VAL A 102 23.43 35.15 -15.54
CA VAL A 102 24.63 34.39 -15.17
C VAL A 102 24.25 33.12 -14.39
N ALA A 103 23.37 33.23 -13.39
CA ALA A 103 22.91 32.08 -12.61
C ALA A 103 22.25 31.00 -13.48
N VAL A 104 21.40 31.40 -14.43
CA VAL A 104 20.72 30.51 -15.38
C VAL A 104 21.72 29.83 -16.33
N VAL A 105 22.73 30.54 -16.82
CA VAL A 105 23.77 29.96 -17.68
C VAL A 105 24.58 28.92 -16.92
N VAL A 106 25.03 29.25 -15.70
CA VAL A 106 25.78 28.32 -14.84
C VAL A 106 24.96 27.08 -14.50
N SER A 107 23.71 27.26 -14.11
CA SER A 107 22.78 26.16 -13.84
C SER A 107 22.53 25.31 -15.08
N GLY A 108 22.26 25.94 -16.23
CA GLY A 108 22.00 25.25 -17.50
C GLY A 108 23.19 24.40 -17.96
N TRP A 109 24.41 24.91 -17.79
CA TRP A 109 25.63 24.15 -18.07
C TRP A 109 25.80 22.96 -17.11
N ARG A 110 25.64 23.17 -15.81
CA ARG A 110 25.73 22.11 -14.78
C ARG A 110 24.68 21.01 -14.95
N MET A 111 23.47 21.36 -15.41
CA MET A 111 22.34 20.45 -15.56
C MET A 111 22.25 19.81 -16.96
N GLY A 112 23.18 20.12 -17.88
CA GLY A 112 23.15 19.58 -19.24
C GLY A 112 21.93 20.03 -20.06
N HIS A 113 21.41 21.23 -19.80
CA HIS A 113 20.26 21.77 -20.52
C HIS A 113 20.61 22.08 -21.98
N ALA A 114 19.68 21.80 -22.90
CA ALA A 114 19.79 22.25 -24.28
C ALA A 114 19.89 23.79 -24.36
N PRO A 115 20.62 24.36 -25.35
CA PRO A 115 20.81 25.81 -25.46
C PRO A 115 19.51 26.61 -25.51
N TRP A 116 18.49 26.09 -26.20
CA TRP A 116 17.18 26.73 -26.27
C TRP A 116 16.50 26.84 -24.91
N ARG A 117 16.69 25.85 -24.02
CA ARG A 117 16.08 25.80 -22.69
C ARG A 117 16.73 26.82 -21.77
N THR A 118 18.06 26.93 -21.84
CA THR A 118 18.81 27.97 -21.12
C THR A 118 18.40 29.35 -21.60
N ALA A 119 18.28 29.56 -22.91
CA ALA A 119 17.83 30.84 -23.49
C ALA A 119 16.38 31.19 -23.07
N PHE A 120 15.47 30.21 -23.12
CA PHE A 120 14.10 30.39 -22.67
C PHE A 120 14.02 30.75 -21.19
N ASN A 121 14.72 30.01 -20.31
CA ASN A 121 14.74 30.30 -18.88
C ASN A 121 15.27 31.71 -18.58
N ALA A 122 16.34 32.13 -19.26
CA ALA A 122 16.89 33.48 -19.11
C ALA A 122 15.87 34.55 -19.53
N GLY A 123 15.21 34.37 -20.68
CA GLY A 123 14.16 35.28 -21.15
C GLY A 123 12.93 35.32 -20.24
N GLN A 124 12.46 34.16 -19.79
CA GLN A 124 11.34 34.03 -18.86
C GLN A 124 11.59 34.80 -17.55
N TYR A 125 12.73 34.58 -16.90
CA TYR A 125 13.05 35.28 -15.66
C TYR A 125 13.24 36.78 -15.86
N ALA A 126 13.85 37.20 -16.97
CA ALA A 126 13.99 38.63 -17.31
C ALA A 126 12.62 39.31 -17.49
N CYS A 127 11.69 38.68 -18.21
CA CYS A 127 10.31 39.16 -18.35
C CYS A 127 9.57 39.23 -17.01
N ALA A 128 9.74 38.21 -16.15
CA ALA A 128 9.13 38.18 -14.82
C ALA A 128 9.67 39.28 -13.89
N LEU A 129 11.00 39.49 -13.88
CA LEU A 129 11.65 40.58 -13.12
C LEU A 129 11.22 41.96 -13.64
N ALA A 130 11.09 42.12 -14.96
CA ALA A 130 10.63 43.38 -15.55
C ALA A 130 9.16 43.68 -15.20
N ALA A 131 8.30 42.67 -15.21
CA ALA A 131 6.90 42.82 -14.78
C ALA A 131 6.81 43.20 -13.29
N ALA A 132 7.60 42.55 -12.44
CA ALA A 132 7.70 42.91 -11.03
C ALA A 132 8.18 44.36 -10.84
N TYR A 133 9.21 44.76 -11.58
CA TYR A 133 9.75 46.12 -11.55
C TYR A 133 8.70 47.16 -11.96
N ALA A 134 7.93 46.89 -13.02
CA ALA A 134 6.86 47.79 -13.46
C ALA A 134 5.80 48.02 -12.38
N VAL A 135 5.48 47.00 -11.56
CA VAL A 135 4.55 47.17 -10.43
C VAL A 135 5.12 48.08 -9.35
N THR A 136 6.45 48.11 -9.16
CA THR A 136 7.06 49.03 -8.19
C THR A 136 6.86 50.50 -8.55
N TRP A 137 6.65 50.82 -9.83
CA TRP A 137 6.35 52.19 -10.29
C TRP A 137 4.92 52.64 -10.01
N LEU A 138 4.01 51.70 -9.72
CA LEU A 138 2.63 52.00 -9.33
C LEU A 138 2.50 52.33 -7.84
N GLY A 139 3.57 52.12 -7.06
CA GLY A 139 3.66 52.49 -5.64
C GLY A 139 4.07 53.95 -5.40
N PRO A 140 3.94 54.47 -4.16
CA PRO A 140 4.09 55.90 -3.85
C PRO A 140 5.52 56.50 -3.90
N GLY A 141 6.48 55.91 -4.63
CA GLY A 141 7.88 56.36 -4.69
C GLY A 141 8.86 55.18 -4.58
N GLY A 142 10.17 55.45 -4.48
CA GLY A 142 11.17 54.39 -4.40
C GLY A 142 10.96 53.53 -3.16
N ILE A 143 10.70 52.25 -3.40
CA ILE A 143 10.47 51.27 -2.34
C ILE A 143 11.75 51.26 -1.50
N PHE A 144 11.58 51.49 -0.20
CA PHE A 144 12.65 51.63 0.77
C PHE A 144 13.52 52.92 0.67
N ASP A 145 13.07 54.08 0.20
CA ASP A 145 13.89 55.32 0.15
C ASP A 145 14.22 56.00 1.51
N GLY A 146 14.48 55.23 2.57
CA GLY A 146 15.11 55.70 3.82
C GLY A 146 14.16 56.06 4.98
N GLY A 147 12.84 55.99 4.77
CA GLY A 147 11.82 56.17 5.81
C GLY A 147 11.35 54.88 6.49
N MET A 148 10.41 55.00 7.45
CA MET A 148 9.66 53.86 7.98
C MET A 148 8.88 53.16 6.87
N LEU A 149 8.96 51.83 6.80
CA LEU A 149 8.16 51.01 5.87
C LEU A 149 6.66 51.27 6.04
N SER A 150 6.00 51.65 4.96
CA SER A 150 4.57 51.87 4.91
C SER A 150 3.81 50.61 4.47
N TRP A 151 2.51 50.52 4.78
CA TRP A 151 1.66 49.45 4.25
C TRP A 151 1.57 49.46 2.71
N THR A 152 1.78 50.62 2.09
CA THR A 152 1.86 50.75 0.63
C THR A 152 3.12 50.10 0.05
N ASP A 153 4.25 50.12 0.76
CA ASP A 153 5.47 49.41 0.34
C ASP A 153 5.27 47.88 0.40
N VAL A 154 4.61 47.41 1.46
CA VAL A 154 4.25 45.98 1.61
C VAL A 154 3.29 45.54 0.51
N ALA A 155 2.29 46.37 0.19
CA ALA A 155 1.36 46.10 -0.91
C ALA A 155 2.06 46.11 -2.28
N ALA A 156 3.00 47.03 -2.52
CA ALA A 156 3.78 47.09 -3.75
C ALA A 156 4.68 45.85 -3.91
N VAL A 157 5.36 45.41 -2.84
CA VAL A 157 6.15 44.17 -2.85
C VAL A 157 5.27 42.93 -3.07
N GLY A 158 4.10 42.87 -2.44
CA GLY A 158 3.13 41.80 -2.66
C GLY A 158 2.62 41.78 -4.11
N GLY A 159 2.31 42.95 -4.67
CA GLY A 159 1.93 43.10 -6.08
C GLY A 159 3.04 42.70 -7.05
N ALA A 160 4.29 43.12 -6.78
CA ALA A 160 5.45 42.74 -7.58
C ALA A 160 5.70 41.22 -7.54
N THR A 161 5.53 40.60 -6.36
CA THR A 161 5.60 39.13 -6.18
C THR A 161 4.55 38.42 -7.03
N LEU A 162 3.30 38.90 -6.99
CA LEU A 162 2.20 38.35 -7.79
C LEU A 162 2.44 38.52 -9.30
N ALA A 163 2.92 39.68 -9.74
CA ALA A 163 3.22 39.95 -11.15
C ALA A 163 4.37 39.08 -11.66
N TRP A 164 5.45 38.94 -10.88
CA TRP A 164 6.53 38.02 -11.19
C TRP A 164 6.00 36.60 -11.37
N PHE A 165 5.22 36.12 -10.40
CA PHE A 165 4.70 34.75 -10.40
C PHE A 165 3.75 34.51 -11.56
N ALA A 166 2.82 35.44 -11.82
CA ALA A 166 1.87 35.34 -12.92
C ALA A 166 2.56 35.26 -14.29
N VAL A 167 3.54 36.13 -14.55
CA VAL A 167 4.28 36.13 -15.82
C VAL A 167 5.13 34.86 -15.95
N ASN A 168 5.88 34.52 -14.92
CA ASN A 168 6.71 33.32 -14.89
C ASN A 168 5.88 32.05 -15.17
N TYR A 169 4.78 31.89 -14.42
CA TYR A 169 3.91 30.73 -14.51
C TYR A 169 3.17 30.65 -15.85
N ALA A 170 2.71 31.78 -16.39
CA ALA A 170 2.05 31.84 -17.70
C ALA A 170 3.01 31.44 -18.83
N LEU A 171 4.25 31.95 -18.82
CA LEU A 171 5.26 31.63 -19.84
C LEU A 171 5.66 30.15 -19.81
N VAL A 172 5.92 29.59 -18.63
CA VAL A 172 6.24 28.15 -18.47
C VAL A 172 5.06 27.30 -18.94
N SER A 173 3.84 27.64 -18.53
CA SER A 173 2.64 26.89 -18.90
C SER A 173 2.38 26.92 -20.41
N ALA A 174 2.59 28.07 -21.06
CA ALA A 174 2.50 28.21 -22.51
C ALA A 174 3.58 27.38 -23.23
N ALA A 175 4.83 27.40 -22.76
CA ALA A 175 5.91 26.59 -23.33
C ALA A 175 5.62 25.09 -23.22
N VAL A 176 5.18 24.62 -22.05
CA VAL A 176 4.80 23.22 -21.82
C VAL A 176 3.65 22.83 -22.73
N ARG A 177 2.62 23.68 -22.87
CA ARG A 177 1.49 23.43 -23.77
C ARG A 177 1.92 23.33 -25.24
N LEU A 178 2.75 24.24 -25.72
CA LEU A 178 3.22 24.23 -27.11
C LEU A 178 4.13 23.03 -27.38
N ARG A 179 4.85 22.54 -26.37
CA ARG A 179 5.73 21.37 -26.49
C ARG A 179 4.97 20.04 -26.42
N PHE A 180 4.06 19.87 -25.46
CA PHE A 180 3.42 18.57 -25.16
C PHE A 180 1.95 18.47 -25.59
N GLY A 181 1.24 19.59 -25.78
CA GLY A 181 -0.10 19.63 -26.38
C GLY A 181 -1.25 19.13 -25.49
N ASP A 182 -0.95 18.76 -24.25
CA ASP A 182 -1.92 18.27 -23.27
C ASP A 182 -3.01 19.28 -22.91
N ARG A 183 -4.11 18.77 -22.33
CA ARG A 183 -5.12 19.61 -21.65
C ARG A 183 -4.48 20.29 -20.44
N TRP A 184 -4.45 21.62 -20.46
CA TRP A 184 -3.76 22.46 -19.48
C TRP A 184 -4.24 22.32 -18.02
N TRP A 185 -5.48 21.89 -17.75
CA TRP A 185 -6.10 22.05 -16.43
C TRP A 185 -5.63 21.09 -15.31
N PRO A 186 -5.49 19.76 -15.53
CA PRO A 186 -5.12 18.82 -14.47
C PRO A 186 -3.69 19.02 -13.97
N SER A 187 -2.73 19.17 -14.89
CA SER A 187 -1.31 19.37 -14.60
C SER A 187 -1.04 20.72 -13.93
N LEU A 188 -1.82 21.74 -14.25
CA LEU A 188 -1.72 23.09 -13.67
C LEU A 188 -2.21 23.10 -12.20
N ARG A 189 -3.36 22.47 -11.91
CA ARG A 189 -3.89 22.41 -10.53
C ARG A 189 -3.02 21.59 -9.58
N GLN A 190 -2.42 20.50 -10.05
CA GLN A 190 -1.60 19.62 -9.19
C GLN A 190 -0.26 20.26 -8.79
N GLY A 191 0.32 21.13 -9.63
CA GLY A 191 1.61 21.79 -9.35
C GLY A 191 1.51 23.18 -8.71
N LEU A 192 0.41 23.91 -8.94
CA LEU A 192 0.27 25.31 -8.53
C LEU A 192 0.50 25.53 -7.03
N GLY A 193 -0.10 24.71 -6.17
CA GLY A 193 0.01 24.89 -4.71
C GLY A 193 1.44 24.78 -4.19
N PHE A 194 2.22 23.83 -4.74
CA PHE A 194 3.63 23.69 -4.38
C PHE A 194 4.47 24.85 -4.88
N GLU A 195 4.31 25.24 -6.15
CA GLU A 195 5.06 26.37 -6.74
C GLU A 195 4.77 27.70 -6.05
N LEU A 196 3.51 27.94 -5.68
CA LEU A 196 3.10 29.15 -4.96
C LEU A 196 3.70 29.20 -3.55
N LEU A 197 3.78 28.04 -2.89
CA LEU A 197 4.42 27.91 -1.58
C LEU A 197 5.95 28.04 -1.67
N SER A 198 6.60 27.34 -2.60
CA SER A 198 8.06 27.31 -2.73
C SER A 198 8.61 28.63 -3.28
N THR A 199 8.17 29.04 -4.46
CA THR A 199 8.69 30.22 -5.14
C THR A 199 8.14 31.51 -4.52
N GLY A 200 6.87 31.50 -4.08
CA GLY A 200 6.29 32.65 -3.37
C GLY A 200 6.97 32.92 -2.03
N SER A 201 7.35 31.90 -1.26
CA SER A 201 8.09 32.10 -0.01
C SER A 201 9.50 32.65 -0.23
N LEU A 202 10.19 32.23 -1.30
CA LEU A 202 11.50 32.79 -1.68
C LEU A 202 11.42 34.27 -2.08
N LEU A 203 10.41 34.65 -2.85
CA LEU A 203 10.20 36.06 -3.25
C LEU A 203 9.87 36.94 -2.05
N LEU A 204 9.02 36.45 -1.13
CA LEU A 204 8.65 37.19 0.08
C LEU A 204 9.78 37.25 1.13
N LEU A 205 10.86 36.49 0.96
CA LEU A 205 12.07 36.60 1.77
C LEU A 205 13.00 37.75 1.29
N ALA A 206 12.85 38.20 0.05
CA ALA A 206 13.69 39.26 -0.53
C ALA A 206 13.65 40.61 0.23
N PRO A 207 12.51 41.12 0.72
CA PRO A 207 12.48 42.33 1.56
C PRO A 207 13.35 42.22 2.81
N VAL A 208 13.41 41.04 3.43
CA VAL A 208 14.26 40.78 4.61
C VAL A 208 15.73 40.85 4.22
N LEU A 209 16.10 40.35 3.03
CA LEU A 209 17.46 40.47 2.50
C LEU A 209 17.82 41.92 2.17
N VAL A 210 16.90 42.71 1.62
CA VAL A 210 17.11 44.15 1.37
C VAL A 210 17.32 44.92 2.67
N ALA A 211 16.51 44.63 3.69
CA ALA A 211 16.69 45.20 5.03
C ALA A 211 18.04 44.81 5.65
N ALA A 212 18.43 43.53 5.55
CA ALA A 212 19.73 43.05 6.01
C ALA A 212 20.90 43.70 5.26
N ALA A 213 20.79 43.85 3.93
CA ALA A 213 21.80 44.48 3.08
C ALA A 213 22.10 45.93 3.47
N ARG A 214 21.11 46.65 3.98
CA ARG A 214 21.25 48.03 4.48
C ARG A 214 21.90 48.11 5.84
N ALA A 215 21.62 47.13 6.71
CA ALA A 215 22.23 47.06 8.03
C ALA A 215 23.70 46.60 7.94
N SER A 216 23.97 45.50 7.23
CA SER A 216 25.31 44.98 6.98
C SER A 216 25.30 43.85 5.96
N ALA A 217 26.22 43.91 5.00
CA ALA A 217 26.45 42.81 4.04
C ALA A 217 26.79 41.47 4.74
N ALA A 218 27.33 41.51 5.96
CA ALA A 218 27.68 40.32 6.74
C ALA A 218 26.46 39.50 7.20
N LEU A 219 25.26 40.10 7.22
CA LEU A 219 24.02 39.41 7.61
C LEU A 219 23.43 38.57 6.47
N ILE A 220 23.78 38.88 5.22
CA ILE A 220 23.20 38.24 4.02
C ILE A 220 23.46 36.71 4.00
N PRO A 221 24.68 36.20 4.30
CA PRO A 221 24.92 34.76 4.29
C PRO A 221 24.12 33.97 5.34
N LEU A 222 23.56 34.61 6.37
CA LEU A 222 22.75 33.93 7.38
C LEU A 222 21.49 33.29 6.77
N VAL A 223 21.02 33.79 5.62
CA VAL A 223 19.90 33.20 4.88
C VAL A 223 20.20 31.78 4.36
N LEU A 224 21.48 31.40 4.25
CA LEU A 224 21.86 30.06 3.83
C LEU A 224 21.41 28.99 4.83
N VAL A 225 21.33 29.31 6.12
CA VAL A 225 20.87 28.37 7.16
C VAL A 225 19.39 27.98 6.97
N PRO A 226 18.42 28.92 6.91
CA PRO A 226 17.03 28.56 6.63
C PRO A 226 16.84 27.99 5.22
N LEU A 227 17.55 28.48 4.19
CA LEU A 227 17.49 27.88 2.85
C LEU A 227 17.99 26.43 2.85
N PHE A 228 19.07 26.13 3.59
CA PHE A 228 19.57 24.77 3.75
C PHE A 228 18.62 23.90 4.57
N ALA A 229 17.97 24.44 5.60
CA ALA A 229 16.96 23.72 6.37
C ALA A 229 15.75 23.33 5.50
N VAL A 230 15.22 24.28 4.71
CA VAL A 230 14.14 24.02 3.74
C VAL A 230 14.58 22.99 2.70
N TYR A 231 15.80 23.12 2.17
CA TYR A 231 16.39 22.13 1.26
C TYR A 231 16.47 20.72 1.89
N ARG A 232 16.95 20.62 3.13
CA ARG A 232 17.06 19.35 3.86
C ARG A 232 15.70 18.74 4.17
N MET A 233 14.73 19.54 4.60
CA MET A 233 13.36 19.08 4.87
C MET A 233 12.68 18.59 3.59
N ALA A 234 12.82 19.31 2.48
CA ALA A 234 12.29 18.88 1.19
C ALA A 234 12.92 17.55 0.73
N ARG A 235 14.24 17.38 0.90
CA ARG A 235 14.94 16.13 0.57
C ARG A 235 14.49 14.97 1.46
N LEU A 236 14.41 15.18 2.77
CA LEU A 236 13.95 14.17 3.72
C LEU A 236 12.50 13.76 3.45
N SER A 237 11.63 14.70 3.11
CA SER A 237 10.25 14.41 2.73
C SER A 237 10.18 13.49 1.52
N VAL A 238 11.07 13.66 0.54
CA VAL A 238 11.08 12.78 -0.64
C VAL A 238 11.70 11.42 -0.35
N GLU A 239 12.77 11.36 0.45
CA GLU A 239 13.34 10.09 0.91
C GLU A 239 12.29 9.28 1.70
N GLN A 240 11.52 9.93 2.58
CA GLN A 240 10.39 9.29 3.27
C GLN A 240 9.30 8.83 2.29
N GLN A 241 9.01 9.62 1.26
CA GLN A 241 8.00 9.27 0.28
C GLN A 241 8.44 8.09 -0.61
N GLN A 242 9.74 7.97 -0.89
CA GLN A 242 10.33 6.83 -1.60
C GLN A 242 10.29 5.57 -0.73
N LEU A 243 10.66 5.65 0.55
CA LEU A 243 10.50 4.51 1.46
C LEU A 243 9.03 4.09 1.59
N ALA A 244 8.10 5.04 1.59
CA ALA A 244 6.66 4.78 1.58
C ALA A 244 6.12 4.25 0.22
N SER A 245 6.97 4.07 -0.78
CA SER A 245 6.63 3.50 -2.10
C SER A 245 7.12 2.06 -2.28
N LEU A 246 7.84 1.52 -1.30
CA LEU A 246 8.31 0.13 -1.30
C LEU A 246 7.55 -0.69 -0.27
N ASP A 247 7.45 -2.00 -0.51
CA ASP A 247 7.05 -3.00 0.46
C ASP A 247 8.23 -3.27 1.41
N PRO A 248 8.06 -3.15 2.74
CA PRO A 248 9.17 -3.27 3.68
C PRO A 248 9.75 -4.70 3.78
N LEU A 249 8.97 -5.73 3.42
CA LEU A 249 9.43 -7.12 3.47
C LEU A 249 10.22 -7.49 2.22
N THR A 250 9.67 -7.26 1.04
CA THR A 250 10.25 -7.77 -0.22
C THR A 250 11.12 -6.74 -0.93
N GLY A 251 11.00 -5.46 -0.58
CA GLY A 251 11.67 -4.35 -1.25
C GLY A 251 11.09 -4.00 -2.63
N LEU A 252 10.03 -4.68 -3.07
CA LEU A 252 9.33 -4.36 -4.31
C LEU A 252 8.53 -3.06 -4.18
N PRO A 253 8.22 -2.36 -5.29
CA PRO A 253 7.18 -1.35 -5.35
C PRO A 253 5.88 -1.80 -4.66
N ASN A 254 5.29 -0.95 -3.84
CA ASN A 254 4.01 -1.23 -3.18
C ASN A 254 2.81 -0.77 -4.04
N ARG A 255 1.59 -1.06 -3.57
CA ARG A 255 0.34 -0.65 -4.23
C ARG A 255 0.30 0.84 -4.63
N LYS A 256 0.85 1.73 -3.81
CA LYS A 256 0.90 3.18 -4.10
C LYS A 256 1.88 3.50 -5.23
N ALA A 257 3.02 2.82 -5.30
CA ALA A 257 3.96 2.96 -6.40
C ALA A 257 3.37 2.44 -7.72
N LEU A 258 2.71 1.27 -7.68
CA LEU A 258 2.00 0.70 -8.83
C LEU A 258 0.96 1.69 -9.40
N LEU A 259 0.13 2.26 -8.52
CA LEU A 259 -0.87 3.28 -8.87
C LEU A 259 -0.25 4.47 -9.60
N ALA A 260 0.87 4.99 -9.08
CA ALA A 260 1.56 6.14 -9.67
C ALA A 260 2.15 5.79 -11.04
N GLU A 261 2.81 4.63 -11.15
CA GLU A 261 3.49 4.20 -12.37
C GLU A 261 2.49 3.90 -13.50
N VAL A 262 1.44 3.13 -13.22
CA VAL A 262 0.44 2.78 -14.25
C VAL A 262 -0.38 4.01 -14.64
N GLY A 263 -0.70 4.90 -13.70
CA GLY A 263 -1.39 6.16 -14.02
C GLY A 263 -0.61 7.03 -15.02
N GLU A 264 0.70 7.21 -14.81
CA GLU A 264 1.57 7.93 -15.75
C GLU A 264 1.70 7.18 -17.09
N ARG A 265 1.88 5.85 -17.05
CA ARG A 265 2.08 5.03 -18.26
C ARG A 265 0.83 4.92 -19.12
N VAL A 266 -0.36 4.77 -18.54
CA VAL A 266 -1.64 4.73 -19.27
C VAL A 266 -1.86 6.02 -20.05
N HIS A 267 -1.56 7.17 -19.46
CA HIS A 267 -1.66 8.44 -20.17
C HIS A 267 -0.72 8.50 -21.38
N LEU A 268 0.54 8.09 -21.19
CA LEU A 268 1.56 8.11 -22.23
C LEU A 268 1.27 7.10 -23.36
N HIS A 269 0.71 5.94 -23.02
CA HIS A 269 0.33 4.89 -23.97
C HIS A 269 -0.98 5.22 -24.70
N ALA A 270 -1.94 5.90 -24.05
CA ALA A 270 -3.14 6.43 -24.71
C ALA A 270 -2.80 7.39 -25.84
N GLU A 271 -1.80 8.26 -25.66
CA GLU A 271 -1.33 9.15 -26.72
C GLU A 271 -0.66 8.42 -27.87
N ARG A 272 0.15 7.40 -27.58
CA ARG A 272 0.79 6.55 -28.62
C ARG A 272 -0.24 5.74 -29.39
N ALA A 273 -1.24 5.20 -28.70
CA ALA A 273 -2.34 4.44 -29.29
C ALA A 273 -3.17 5.32 -30.23
N ALA A 274 -3.48 6.56 -29.82
CA ALA A 274 -4.15 7.53 -30.67
C ALA A 274 -3.36 7.91 -31.95
N ARG A 275 -2.03 7.75 -31.93
CA ARG A 275 -1.14 7.98 -33.09
C ARG A 275 -0.89 6.72 -33.92
N GLY A 276 -1.42 5.57 -33.53
CA GLY A 276 -1.21 4.29 -34.20
C GLY A 276 0.22 3.78 -34.11
N GLU A 277 0.98 4.17 -33.07
CA GLU A 277 2.36 3.72 -32.89
C GLU A 277 2.41 2.26 -32.39
N PRO A 278 3.34 1.42 -32.91
CA PRO A 278 3.56 0.07 -32.38
C PRO A 278 4.08 0.14 -30.93
N GLY A 279 3.66 -0.82 -30.08
CA GLY A 279 4.04 -0.84 -28.66
C GLY A 279 3.24 0.10 -27.77
N ALA A 280 2.07 0.58 -28.23
CA ALA A 280 1.19 1.45 -27.45
C ALA A 280 0.30 0.70 -26.43
N ARG A 281 0.41 -0.63 -26.35
CA ARG A 281 -0.33 -1.45 -25.39
C ARG A 281 0.46 -1.67 -24.11
N LEU A 282 -0.28 -1.89 -23.03
CA LEU A 282 0.21 -2.17 -21.69
C LEU A 282 -0.59 -3.35 -21.15
N ALA A 283 0.06 -4.28 -20.46
CA ALA A 283 -0.65 -5.33 -19.73
C ALA A 283 -0.42 -5.18 -18.22
N LEU A 284 -1.51 -5.32 -17.47
CA LEU A 284 -1.51 -5.45 -16.01
C LEU A 284 -1.82 -6.91 -15.69
N LEU A 285 -0.89 -7.59 -15.04
CA LEU A 285 -1.06 -8.94 -14.53
C LEU A 285 -1.20 -8.86 -13.02
N LEU A 286 -2.23 -9.48 -12.46
CA LEU A 286 -2.45 -9.61 -11.02
C LEU A 286 -2.26 -11.07 -10.63
N ILE A 287 -1.52 -11.32 -9.56
CA ILE A 287 -1.08 -12.65 -9.15
C ILE A 287 -1.48 -12.84 -7.70
N ASP A 288 -2.08 -13.98 -7.39
CA ASP A 288 -2.37 -14.45 -6.03
C ASP A 288 -1.69 -15.82 -5.86
N LEU A 289 -0.95 -16.01 -4.76
CA LEU A 289 -0.25 -17.27 -4.51
C LEU A 289 -1.22 -18.34 -3.99
N ASP A 290 -1.30 -19.44 -4.73
CA ASP A 290 -2.22 -20.52 -4.37
C ASP A 290 -1.78 -21.19 -3.06
N ARG A 291 -2.74 -21.36 -2.14
CA ARG A 291 -2.54 -22.06 -0.85
C ARG A 291 -1.46 -21.44 0.04
N PHE A 292 -1.08 -20.17 -0.17
CA PHE A 292 -0.13 -19.48 0.70
C PHE A 292 -0.61 -19.48 2.16
N LYS A 293 -1.92 -19.29 2.40
CA LYS A 293 -2.50 -19.43 3.73
C LYS A 293 -2.19 -20.78 4.39
N ASN A 294 -2.28 -21.88 3.64
CA ASN A 294 -1.97 -23.21 4.18
C ASN A 294 -0.50 -23.34 4.59
N VAL A 295 0.41 -22.61 3.91
CA VAL A 295 1.82 -22.55 4.29
C VAL A 295 1.96 -21.81 5.64
N ASN A 296 1.34 -20.64 5.78
CA ASN A 296 1.36 -19.89 7.04
C ASN A 296 0.70 -20.68 8.19
N ASP A 297 -0.44 -21.30 7.93
CA ASP A 297 -1.21 -22.10 8.89
C ASP A 297 -0.52 -23.41 9.28
N ALA A 298 0.50 -23.84 8.56
CA ALA A 298 1.24 -25.08 8.84
C ALA A 298 2.67 -24.84 9.32
N LEU A 299 3.33 -23.78 8.85
CA LEU A 299 4.76 -23.53 9.05
C LEU A 299 5.07 -22.17 9.70
N GLY A 300 4.05 -21.34 9.95
CA GLY A 300 4.19 -20.02 10.55
C GLY A 300 4.52 -18.91 9.54
N HIS A 301 4.31 -17.65 9.96
CA HIS A 301 4.52 -16.48 9.10
C HIS A 301 5.98 -16.23 8.78
N ALA A 302 6.93 -16.53 9.66
CA ALA A 302 8.35 -16.33 9.33
C ALA A 302 8.81 -17.19 8.13
N VAL A 303 8.23 -18.38 7.95
CA VAL A 303 8.43 -19.19 6.74
C VAL A 303 7.69 -18.59 5.56
N GLY A 304 6.45 -18.14 5.76
CA GLY A 304 5.67 -17.40 4.76
C GLY A 304 6.38 -16.15 4.22
N ASP A 305 6.99 -15.37 5.09
CA ASP A 305 7.72 -14.15 4.77
C ASP A 305 8.97 -14.45 3.95
N ARG A 306 9.73 -15.48 4.35
CA ARG A 306 10.89 -15.96 3.57
C ARG A 306 10.46 -16.48 2.20
N LEU A 307 9.32 -17.16 2.13
CA LEU A 307 8.72 -17.61 0.88
C LEU A 307 8.35 -16.42 -0.02
N LEU A 308 7.70 -15.38 0.53
CA LEU A 308 7.35 -14.17 -0.21
C LEU A 308 8.58 -13.43 -0.75
N VAL A 309 9.67 -13.37 0.02
CA VAL A 309 10.95 -12.79 -0.41
C VAL A 309 11.54 -13.57 -1.59
N GLU A 310 11.54 -14.90 -1.52
CA GLU A 310 12.05 -15.76 -2.60
C GLU A 310 11.17 -15.67 -3.85
N VAL A 311 9.84 -15.71 -3.69
CA VAL A 311 8.88 -15.49 -4.78
C VAL A 311 9.14 -14.13 -5.45
N SER A 312 9.35 -13.08 -4.67
CA SER A 312 9.65 -11.74 -5.20
C SER A 312 10.92 -11.72 -6.05
N ALA A 313 11.98 -12.41 -5.60
CA ALA A 313 13.23 -12.53 -6.36
C ALA A 313 13.03 -13.29 -7.68
N ARG A 314 12.24 -14.37 -7.66
CA ARG A 314 11.91 -15.16 -8.86
C ARG A 314 11.09 -14.37 -9.86
N LEU A 315 10.03 -13.69 -9.39
CA LEU A 315 9.20 -12.82 -10.23
C LEU A 315 10.05 -11.75 -10.91
N THR A 316 10.90 -11.06 -10.15
CA THR A 316 11.80 -10.03 -10.68
C THR A 316 12.75 -10.60 -11.75
N THR A 317 13.26 -11.81 -11.54
CA THR A 317 14.18 -12.46 -12.50
C THR A 317 13.48 -12.85 -13.81
N VAL A 318 12.25 -13.35 -13.73
CA VAL A 318 11.47 -13.81 -14.90
C VAL A 318 10.93 -12.66 -15.72
N VAL A 319 10.55 -11.57 -15.06
CA VAL A 319 9.95 -10.38 -15.67
C VAL A 319 11.02 -9.50 -16.33
N GLY A 320 12.22 -9.40 -15.74
CA GLY A 320 13.31 -8.60 -16.29
C GLY A 320 13.13 -7.12 -15.98
N ASP A 321 13.08 -6.27 -17.01
CA ASP A 321 13.05 -4.80 -16.86
C ASP A 321 11.64 -4.23 -16.57
N ASP A 322 10.60 -5.03 -16.77
CA ASP A 322 9.23 -4.65 -16.46
C ASP A 322 8.98 -4.61 -14.95
N MET A 323 7.99 -3.85 -14.52
CA MET A 323 7.79 -3.59 -13.09
C MET A 323 7.06 -4.75 -12.42
N VAL A 324 7.62 -5.22 -11.31
CA VAL A 324 6.95 -6.12 -10.35
C VAL A 324 6.61 -5.33 -9.09
N ALA A 325 5.41 -5.51 -8.56
CA ALA A 325 4.94 -4.85 -7.34
C ALA A 325 4.28 -5.86 -6.39
N ARG A 326 4.31 -5.60 -5.10
CA ARG A 326 3.53 -6.35 -4.09
C ARG A 326 2.36 -5.49 -3.60
N LEU A 327 1.15 -6.04 -3.64
CA LEU A 327 -0.06 -5.32 -3.29
C LEU A 327 -0.40 -5.42 -1.80
N GLY A 328 0.08 -6.47 -1.14
CA GLY A 328 -0.16 -6.83 0.25
C GLY A 328 -0.43 -8.34 0.36
N GLY A 329 -0.18 -8.95 1.53
CA GLY A 329 -0.39 -10.40 1.72
C GLY A 329 0.40 -11.22 0.69
N ASP A 330 -0.31 -12.10 -0.02
CA ASP A 330 0.15 -12.97 -1.10
C ASP A 330 -0.09 -12.41 -2.52
N GLU A 331 -0.54 -11.16 -2.63
CA GLU A 331 -0.86 -10.54 -3.91
C GLU A 331 0.33 -9.79 -4.52
N PHE A 332 0.61 -10.08 -5.80
CA PHE A 332 1.60 -9.40 -6.62
C PHE A 332 0.97 -8.81 -7.88
N ALA A 333 1.64 -7.84 -8.49
CA ALA A 333 1.25 -7.29 -9.77
C ALA A 333 2.47 -7.12 -10.67
N ILE A 334 2.29 -7.31 -11.97
CA ILE A 334 3.29 -7.04 -13.00
C ILE A 334 2.72 -6.05 -13.99
N VAL A 335 3.53 -5.07 -14.39
CA VAL A 335 3.20 -4.10 -15.41
C VAL A 335 4.16 -4.27 -16.58
N MET A 336 3.64 -4.85 -17.66
CA MET A 336 4.36 -5.04 -18.90
C MET A 336 4.07 -3.88 -19.85
N THR A 337 5.11 -3.32 -20.47
CA THR A 337 4.98 -2.19 -21.41
C THR A 337 5.52 -2.51 -22.79
N GLY A 338 5.06 -1.75 -23.80
CA GLY A 338 5.58 -1.90 -25.15
C GLY A 338 5.01 -3.10 -25.90
N LEU A 339 3.84 -3.62 -25.49
CA LEU A 339 3.29 -4.83 -26.09
C LEU A 339 2.87 -4.59 -27.54
N THR A 340 3.20 -5.56 -28.41
CA THR A 340 2.73 -5.55 -29.79
C THR A 340 1.41 -6.28 -29.96
N ASP A 341 1.18 -7.34 -29.18
CA ASP A 341 -0.06 -8.10 -29.15
C ASP A 341 -0.42 -8.58 -27.73
N ALA A 342 -1.63 -9.15 -27.59
CA ALA A 342 -2.13 -9.69 -26.33
C ALA A 342 -1.50 -11.05 -25.94
N GLY A 343 -0.93 -11.76 -26.92
CA GLY A 343 -0.24 -13.04 -26.72
C GLY A 343 1.03 -12.86 -25.89
N GLU A 344 1.78 -11.78 -26.09
CA GLU A 344 2.97 -11.46 -25.30
C GLU A 344 2.69 -11.39 -23.79
N ALA A 345 1.54 -10.83 -23.40
CA ALA A 345 1.12 -10.76 -22.00
C ALA A 345 0.86 -12.16 -21.43
N ARG A 346 0.22 -13.04 -22.22
CA ARG A 346 -0.05 -14.41 -21.81
C ARG A 346 1.22 -15.25 -21.76
N ASP A 347 2.13 -15.08 -22.71
CA ASP A 347 3.43 -15.75 -22.70
C ASP A 347 4.27 -15.37 -21.47
N LEU A 348 4.21 -14.11 -21.02
CA LEU A 348 4.83 -13.69 -19.77
C LEU A 348 4.16 -14.35 -18.56
N ALA A 349 2.83 -14.35 -18.50
CA ALA A 349 2.10 -15.01 -17.42
C ALA A 349 2.45 -16.51 -17.34
N ASP A 350 2.52 -17.23 -18.46
CA ASP A 350 2.89 -18.64 -18.51
C ASP A 350 4.35 -18.90 -18.10
N ARG A 351 5.25 -17.93 -18.32
CA ARG A 351 6.62 -18.00 -17.77
C ARG A 351 6.63 -17.80 -16.26
N VAL A 352 5.83 -16.86 -15.76
CA VAL A 352 5.69 -16.58 -14.33
C VAL A 352 5.13 -17.80 -13.59
N VAL A 353 4.05 -18.41 -14.10
CA VAL A 353 3.48 -19.65 -13.52
C VAL A 353 4.53 -20.76 -13.44
N ARG A 354 5.30 -20.97 -14.51
CA ARG A 354 6.37 -21.99 -14.51
C ARG A 354 7.44 -21.73 -13.46
N ALA A 355 7.81 -20.46 -13.24
CA ALA A 355 8.80 -20.10 -12.23
C ALA A 355 8.26 -20.18 -10.80
N LEU A 356 6.96 -19.93 -10.59
CA LEU A 356 6.30 -20.15 -9.30
C LEU A 356 6.21 -21.65 -8.97
N ALA A 357 5.91 -22.48 -9.97
CA ALA A 357 5.80 -23.93 -9.82
C ALA A 357 7.12 -24.64 -9.46
N GLU A 358 8.28 -23.98 -9.58
CA GLU A 358 9.54 -24.54 -9.09
C GLU A 358 9.53 -24.63 -7.56
N PRO A 359 9.91 -25.77 -6.95
CA PRO A 359 9.91 -25.89 -5.49
C PRO A 359 10.82 -24.85 -4.83
N VAL A 360 10.36 -24.21 -3.76
CA VAL A 360 11.17 -23.31 -2.93
C VAL A 360 11.77 -24.10 -1.78
N SER A 361 13.10 -24.15 -1.70
CA SER A 361 13.78 -24.83 -0.59
C SER A 361 13.96 -23.90 0.61
N LEU A 362 13.12 -24.02 1.63
CA LEU A 362 13.27 -23.34 2.93
C LEU A 362 13.61 -24.37 4.00
N ASP A 363 14.71 -24.17 4.73
CA ASP A 363 15.17 -25.06 5.81
C ASP A 363 15.28 -26.56 5.43
N GLY A 364 15.51 -26.84 4.15
CA GLY A 364 15.62 -28.20 3.60
C GLY A 364 14.30 -28.86 3.22
N LEU A 365 13.16 -28.18 3.42
CA LEU A 365 11.83 -28.60 2.97
C LEU A 365 11.52 -27.97 1.59
N PRO A 366 11.21 -28.78 0.56
CA PRO A 366 10.69 -28.25 -0.69
C PRO A 366 9.23 -27.83 -0.51
N LEU A 367 8.94 -26.55 -0.72
CA LEU A 367 7.59 -25.98 -0.69
C LEU A 367 7.12 -25.72 -2.13
N ASP A 368 6.00 -26.32 -2.49
CA ASP A 368 5.35 -26.11 -3.79
C ASP A 368 4.27 -25.03 -3.65
N VAL A 369 4.43 -23.92 -4.36
CA VAL A 369 3.51 -22.78 -4.30
C VAL A 369 3.09 -22.43 -5.73
N GLY A 370 1.80 -22.51 -6.00
CA GLY A 370 1.21 -22.12 -7.28
C GLY A 370 0.93 -20.62 -7.33
N GLY A 371 0.46 -20.15 -8.47
CA GLY A 371 -0.06 -18.81 -8.61
C GLY A 371 -1.19 -18.76 -9.62
N SER A 372 -2.27 -18.10 -9.23
CA SER A 372 -3.37 -17.75 -10.11
C SER A 372 -3.12 -16.35 -10.67
N ILE A 373 -3.13 -16.20 -12.00
CA ILE A 373 -2.81 -14.94 -12.68
C ILE A 373 -4.00 -14.43 -13.51
N GLY A 374 -4.40 -13.18 -13.28
CA GLY A 374 -5.36 -12.44 -14.09
C GLY A 374 -4.70 -11.38 -14.95
N VAL A 375 -5.06 -11.30 -16.24
CA VAL A 375 -4.43 -10.37 -17.20
C VAL A 375 -5.46 -9.39 -17.76
N ALA A 376 -5.20 -8.09 -17.61
CA ALA A 376 -5.94 -7.01 -18.27
C ALA A 376 -5.02 -6.20 -19.19
N ILE A 377 -5.52 -5.79 -20.37
CA ILE A 377 -4.72 -5.15 -21.43
C ILE A 377 -5.33 -3.79 -21.74
N PHE A 378 -4.48 -2.78 -21.83
CA PHE A 378 -4.84 -1.45 -22.30
C PHE A 378 -4.62 -1.35 -23.82
N PRO A 379 -5.55 -0.72 -24.56
CA PRO A 379 -6.82 -0.12 -24.10
C PRO A 379 -8.02 -1.10 -24.07
N GLU A 380 -7.87 -2.33 -24.54
CA GLU A 380 -8.99 -3.25 -24.82
C GLU A 380 -9.86 -3.57 -23.60
N HIS A 381 -9.23 -3.76 -22.45
CA HIS A 381 -9.85 -4.13 -21.19
C HIS A 381 -9.95 -2.91 -20.26
N GLY A 382 -9.80 -1.69 -20.74
CA GLY A 382 -9.98 -0.49 -19.93
C GLY A 382 -9.05 0.65 -20.32
N GLU A 383 -9.57 1.87 -20.21
CA GLU A 383 -8.84 3.10 -20.55
C GLU A 383 -8.20 3.79 -19.34
N ASP A 384 -8.49 3.30 -18.13
CA ASP A 384 -7.99 3.84 -16.87
C ASP A 384 -7.54 2.71 -15.92
N PHE A 385 -6.68 3.07 -14.96
CA PHE A 385 -6.12 2.12 -14.01
C PHE A 385 -7.17 1.38 -13.18
N ALA A 386 -8.22 2.07 -12.70
CA ALA A 386 -9.20 1.44 -11.83
C ALA A 386 -10.00 0.37 -12.58
N THR A 387 -10.31 0.63 -13.85
CA THR A 387 -10.96 -0.35 -14.73
C THR A 387 -10.03 -1.54 -15.03
N LEU A 388 -8.77 -1.29 -15.40
CA LEU A 388 -7.79 -2.36 -15.67
C LEU A 388 -7.55 -3.24 -14.44
N MET A 389 -7.39 -2.63 -13.27
CA MET A 389 -7.21 -3.33 -11.99
C MET A 389 -8.41 -4.23 -11.69
N ARG A 390 -9.63 -3.71 -11.82
CA ARG A 390 -10.86 -4.49 -11.59
C ARG A 390 -10.96 -5.67 -12.56
N HIS A 391 -10.63 -5.49 -13.83
CA HIS A 391 -10.70 -6.56 -14.82
C HIS A 391 -9.60 -7.61 -14.64
N ALA A 392 -8.40 -7.21 -14.22
CA ALA A 392 -7.32 -8.15 -13.88
C ALA A 392 -7.71 -8.99 -12.66
N ASP A 393 -8.33 -8.38 -11.63
CA ASP A 393 -8.85 -9.08 -10.45
C ASP A 393 -9.95 -10.10 -10.82
N VAL A 394 -10.93 -9.71 -11.65
CA VAL A 394 -11.96 -10.63 -12.16
C VAL A 394 -11.34 -11.81 -12.90
N ALA A 395 -10.36 -11.54 -13.78
CA ALA A 395 -9.67 -12.60 -14.50
C ALA A 395 -8.87 -13.52 -13.55
N MET A 396 -8.20 -12.97 -12.55
CA MET A 396 -7.45 -13.76 -11.56
C MET A 396 -8.38 -14.67 -10.76
N TYR A 397 -9.52 -14.14 -10.31
CA TYR A 397 -10.55 -14.91 -9.64
C TYR A 397 -11.06 -16.05 -10.52
N ASP A 398 -11.26 -15.80 -11.82
CA ASP A 398 -11.66 -16.82 -12.78
C ASP A 398 -10.64 -17.93 -12.94
N ALA A 399 -9.34 -17.59 -12.99
CA ALA A 399 -8.27 -18.57 -13.02
C ALA A 399 -8.35 -19.48 -11.78
N LYS A 400 -8.43 -18.86 -10.59
CA LYS A 400 -8.51 -19.57 -9.30
C LYS A 400 -9.71 -20.52 -9.20
N HIS A 401 -10.86 -20.14 -9.76
CA HIS A 401 -12.09 -20.96 -9.71
C HIS A 401 -12.08 -22.12 -10.69
N ARG A 402 -11.51 -21.91 -11.88
CA ARG A 402 -11.43 -22.95 -12.92
C ARG A 402 -10.28 -23.93 -12.70
N ASN A 403 -9.53 -23.77 -11.60
CA ASN A 403 -8.22 -24.41 -11.40
C ASN A 403 -7.31 -24.21 -12.62
N ASP A 404 -7.42 -23.04 -13.25
CA ASP A 404 -6.51 -22.59 -14.28
C ASP A 404 -5.46 -21.67 -13.64
N THR A 405 -4.28 -21.59 -14.24
CA THR A 405 -3.16 -20.80 -13.69
C THR A 405 -3.11 -19.39 -14.27
N VAL A 406 -3.65 -19.18 -15.48
CA VAL A 406 -3.69 -17.86 -16.12
C VAL A 406 -5.02 -17.66 -16.84
N ALA A 407 -5.71 -16.55 -16.56
CA ALA A 407 -6.84 -16.10 -17.34
C ALA A 407 -6.62 -14.67 -17.86
N VAL A 408 -6.94 -14.45 -19.13
CA VAL A 408 -7.01 -13.11 -19.72
C VAL A 408 -8.44 -12.63 -19.60
N TYR A 409 -8.65 -11.39 -19.16
CA TYR A 409 -9.99 -10.82 -19.06
C TYR A 409 -10.70 -10.89 -20.41
N THR A 410 -11.94 -11.38 -20.38
CA THR A 410 -12.86 -11.32 -21.51
C THR A 410 -14.18 -10.73 -21.01
N ALA A 411 -14.95 -10.06 -21.87
CA ALA A 411 -16.29 -9.59 -21.47
C ALA A 411 -17.23 -10.78 -21.09
N GLU A 412 -16.91 -11.99 -21.54
CA GLU A 412 -17.58 -13.23 -21.14
C GLU A 412 -17.12 -13.75 -19.77
N SER A 413 -15.91 -13.41 -19.30
CA SER A 413 -15.41 -13.71 -17.94
C SER A 413 -16.24 -13.05 -16.84
N ASP A 414 -16.91 -11.93 -17.13
CA ASP A 414 -17.93 -11.39 -16.22
C ASP A 414 -19.07 -12.42 -15.97
N HIS A 415 -19.25 -13.46 -16.81
CA HIS A 415 -20.21 -14.56 -16.59
C HIS A 415 -19.77 -15.59 -15.56
N ASN A 416 -18.53 -15.58 -15.03
CA ASN A 416 -18.24 -16.27 -13.76
C ASN A 416 -18.94 -15.59 -12.56
N SER A 417 -19.55 -14.41 -12.79
CA SER A 417 -20.64 -13.92 -11.95
C SER A 417 -21.80 -14.93 -11.88
N ALA A 418 -22.07 -15.79 -12.85
CA ALA A 418 -23.20 -16.73 -12.78
C ALA A 418 -23.01 -17.80 -11.68
N GLU A 419 -21.80 -18.29 -11.45
CA GLU A 419 -21.51 -19.23 -10.37
C GLU A 419 -21.49 -18.52 -9.01
N ARG A 420 -20.91 -17.31 -8.94
CA ARG A 420 -20.96 -16.46 -7.74
C ARG A 420 -22.38 -16.02 -7.40
N LEU A 421 -23.17 -15.63 -8.40
CA LEU A 421 -24.60 -15.33 -8.31
C LEU A 421 -25.40 -16.58 -7.99
N GLY A 422 -24.99 -17.75 -8.49
CA GLY A 422 -25.54 -19.05 -8.15
C GLY A 422 -25.33 -19.38 -6.68
N LEU A 423 -24.10 -19.23 -6.18
CA LEU A 423 -23.75 -19.42 -4.77
C LEU A 423 -24.45 -18.39 -3.88
N LEU A 424 -24.55 -17.14 -4.30
CA LEU A 424 -25.33 -16.11 -3.61
C LEU A 424 -26.83 -16.41 -3.62
N ALA A 425 -27.37 -16.97 -4.71
CA ALA A 425 -28.75 -17.37 -4.82
C ALA A 425 -29.07 -18.63 -4.00
N ASP A 426 -28.15 -19.59 -3.94
CA ASP A 426 -28.21 -20.76 -3.07
C ASP A 426 -28.14 -20.33 -1.60
N LEU A 427 -27.16 -19.49 -1.24
CA LEU A 427 -27.01 -18.94 0.11
C LEU A 427 -28.24 -18.13 0.55
N ARG A 428 -28.73 -17.24 -0.33
CA ARG A 428 -29.96 -16.48 -0.09
C ARG A 428 -31.16 -17.41 0.11
N ARG A 429 -31.29 -18.46 -0.71
CA ARG A 429 -32.35 -19.47 -0.54
C ARG A 429 -32.27 -20.17 0.81
N VAL A 430 -31.09 -20.63 1.26
CA VAL A 430 -30.96 -21.25 2.59
C VAL A 430 -31.33 -20.26 3.70
N LEU A 431 -30.91 -19.00 3.58
CA LEU A 431 -31.19 -17.97 4.57
C LEU A 431 -32.68 -17.57 4.60
N GLU A 432 -33.37 -17.57 3.45
CA GLU A 432 -34.80 -17.26 3.33
C GLU A 432 -35.71 -18.45 3.63
N ALA A 433 -35.29 -19.68 3.33
CA ALA A 433 -36.11 -20.89 3.49
C ALA A 433 -36.45 -21.22 4.96
N GLY A 434 -35.76 -20.62 5.94
CA GLY A 434 -35.99 -20.92 7.35
C GLY A 434 -35.66 -22.38 7.70
N ARG A 435 -35.67 -22.73 8.98
CA ARG A 435 -35.28 -24.09 9.42
C ARG A 435 -36.27 -25.14 8.90
N PRO A 436 -35.83 -26.23 8.24
CA PRO A 436 -36.65 -27.42 8.11
C PRO A 436 -36.84 -28.04 9.49
N GLY A 437 -37.99 -27.80 10.13
CA GLY A 437 -38.34 -28.44 11.41
C GLY A 437 -39.20 -27.65 12.39
N GLN A 438 -39.58 -26.41 12.13
CA GLN A 438 -40.45 -25.65 13.04
C GLN A 438 -41.85 -25.47 12.43
N ALA A 439 -42.73 -26.45 12.67
CA ALA A 439 -44.16 -26.28 12.46
C ALA A 439 -44.66 -25.17 13.40
N VAL A 440 -44.87 -23.98 12.86
CA VAL A 440 -45.62 -22.92 13.52
C VAL A 440 -47.08 -23.38 13.55
N GLY A 441 -47.59 -23.71 14.74
CA GLY A 441 -49.01 -23.98 14.94
C GLY A 441 -49.87 -22.79 14.50
N PRO A 442 -51.11 -23.02 14.03
CA PRO A 442 -51.88 -21.98 13.36
C PRO A 442 -52.21 -20.85 14.36
N ALA A 443 -51.76 -19.64 14.02
CA ALA A 443 -52.23 -18.42 14.67
C ALA A 443 -53.74 -18.30 14.42
N VAL A 444 -54.49 -18.20 15.52
CA VAL A 444 -55.93 -17.98 15.53
C VAL A 444 -56.23 -16.67 14.80
N ALA A 445 -57.01 -16.78 13.73
CA ALA A 445 -57.57 -15.65 13.00
C ALA A 445 -58.56 -14.91 13.91
N GLY A 446 -58.18 -13.71 14.35
CA GLY A 446 -59.07 -12.74 14.98
C GLY A 446 -59.54 -11.72 13.95
N THR A 447 -60.83 -11.78 13.66
CA THR A 447 -61.62 -11.01 12.69
C THR A 447 -61.50 -9.50 12.80
N ALA A 448 -61.44 -8.84 11.63
CA ALA A 448 -61.74 -7.43 11.47
C ALA A 448 -63.23 -7.15 11.77
N GLY A 449 -63.48 -6.11 12.57
CA GLY A 449 -64.81 -5.55 12.81
C GLY A 449 -64.70 -4.03 12.91
N ALA A 450 -65.26 -3.35 11.92
CA ALA A 450 -65.50 -1.92 11.91
C ALA A 450 -66.66 -1.56 12.86
N GLY A 451 -66.65 -0.34 13.40
CA GLY A 451 -67.87 0.28 13.93
C GLY A 451 -67.71 1.00 15.27
N GLU A 452 -67.72 2.33 15.18
CA GLU A 452 -68.40 3.28 16.07
C GLU A 452 -68.01 3.37 17.57
N VAL A 453 -67.43 4.52 17.92
CA VAL A 453 -67.43 5.07 19.28
C VAL A 453 -68.34 6.31 19.28
N PRO A 454 -69.40 6.37 20.10
CA PRO A 454 -70.02 7.63 20.50
C PRO A 454 -69.41 8.17 21.80
N ALA A 455 -69.49 9.50 21.90
CA ALA A 455 -69.25 10.36 23.06
C ALA A 455 -69.97 9.87 24.34
N ASP A 456 -69.61 10.26 25.56
CA ASP A 456 -69.36 11.62 26.04
C ASP A 456 -68.85 11.59 27.51
N ALA A 457 -68.36 12.76 27.94
CA ALA A 457 -68.37 13.35 29.29
C ALA A 457 -67.15 13.24 30.24
N GLY A 458 -66.35 14.33 30.22
CA GLY A 458 -65.94 15.12 31.40
C GLY A 458 -64.63 14.71 32.09
N GLY A 459 -63.64 15.58 32.32
CA GLY A 459 -63.51 17.03 32.16
C GLY A 459 -62.11 17.49 32.62
N ASP A 460 -61.85 18.78 32.38
CA ASP A 460 -60.76 19.64 32.87
C ASP A 460 -59.41 19.72 32.13
N LEU A 461 -59.47 20.59 31.11
CA LEU A 461 -58.47 21.50 30.51
C LEU A 461 -57.96 22.57 31.53
N PRO A 462 -57.06 23.54 31.19
CA PRO A 462 -56.41 23.88 29.89
C PRO A 462 -54.86 23.89 29.95
N GLY A 463 -54.09 23.71 28.86
CA GLY A 463 -53.93 24.60 27.69
C GLY A 463 -52.84 25.64 27.98
N VAL A 464 -51.87 26.05 27.15
CA VAL A 464 -51.54 26.08 25.71
C VAL A 464 -50.08 26.62 25.69
N GLY A 465 -49.15 26.38 24.77
CA GLY A 465 -49.12 25.68 23.49
C GLY A 465 -47.86 26.09 22.70
N GLY A 466 -47.72 25.51 21.51
CA GLY A 466 -47.21 26.20 20.33
C GLY A 466 -45.70 26.14 20.02
N GLY A 467 -45.37 25.42 18.94
CA GLY A 467 -44.88 26.14 17.76
C GLY A 467 -43.47 25.87 17.24
N ALA A 468 -43.45 25.13 16.12
CA ALA A 468 -42.75 25.45 14.87
C ALA A 468 -41.23 25.17 14.69
N VAL A 469 -41.01 24.39 13.64
CA VAL A 469 -39.80 24.22 12.82
C VAL A 469 -39.44 25.52 12.09
N VAL A 470 -38.17 25.95 12.13
CA VAL A 470 -37.53 26.77 11.07
C VAL A 470 -36.02 26.45 11.01
N ALA A 471 -35.51 26.28 9.79
CA ALA A 471 -34.10 26.17 9.43
C ALA A 471 -33.41 27.55 9.37
N ALA A 472 -32.13 27.66 9.72
CA ALA A 472 -31.13 28.50 9.03
C ALA A 472 -29.78 28.57 9.77
N THR A 473 -28.72 28.29 9.01
CA THR A 473 -27.41 28.97 8.94
C THR A 473 -27.05 30.07 9.96
N ALA A 474 -25.84 29.98 10.53
CA ALA A 474 -24.73 30.95 10.37
C ALA A 474 -23.79 31.00 11.60
N ALA A 475 -22.53 30.65 11.33
CA ALA A 475 -21.26 31.29 11.69
C ALA A 475 -21.12 32.31 12.86
N VAL A 476 -19.89 32.27 13.39
CA VAL A 476 -19.08 33.33 14.04
C VAL A 476 -19.01 33.28 15.58
N GLY A 477 -17.77 33.25 16.09
CA GLY A 477 -17.42 34.10 17.24
C GLY A 477 -16.61 33.50 18.39
N ALA A 478 -15.31 33.34 18.15
CA ALA A 478 -14.16 33.49 19.06
C ALA A 478 -14.37 33.76 20.58
N ARG A 479 -13.50 33.10 21.39
CA ARG A 479 -12.74 33.50 22.61
C ARG A 479 -12.57 32.23 23.47
N GLY A 480 -11.42 31.83 24.02
CA GLY A 480 -10.19 32.53 24.39
C GLY A 480 -9.86 32.17 25.85
N GLY A 481 -8.62 31.73 26.14
CA GLY A 481 -8.07 31.50 27.50
C GLY A 481 -8.35 30.10 28.08
N ASP A 482 -7.44 29.37 28.74
CA ASP A 482 -6.16 29.73 29.34
C ASP A 482 -5.21 28.51 29.31
N GLY A 483 -3.98 28.73 28.85
CA GLY A 483 -2.86 27.80 28.99
C GLY A 483 -1.97 28.28 30.14
N ALA A 484 -1.85 27.44 31.18
CA ALA A 484 -0.98 27.69 32.32
C ALA A 484 0.49 27.39 32.00
N GLU A 485 1.35 28.23 32.56
CA GLU A 485 2.81 28.25 32.45
C GLU A 485 3.53 27.07 33.14
N LEU A 486 4.80 26.94 32.75
CA LEU A 486 5.86 26.00 33.14
C LEU A 486 6.15 25.95 34.67
N PRO A 487 7.01 25.02 35.13
CA PRO A 487 8.42 25.39 35.22
C PRO A 487 9.42 24.31 34.76
N ALA A 488 10.61 24.79 34.43
CA ALA A 488 11.81 24.03 34.09
C ALA A 488 12.57 23.49 35.31
N ASP A 489 13.50 22.59 34.98
CA ASP A 489 14.85 22.40 35.57
C ASP A 489 15.06 21.13 36.43
N PRO A 490 16.32 20.72 36.73
CA PRO A 490 17.08 19.72 35.96
C PRO A 490 17.55 18.56 36.86
N THR A 491 18.14 17.51 36.29
CA THR A 491 19.30 16.77 36.86
C THR A 491 19.65 15.57 35.98
N GLY A 492 20.94 15.42 35.70
CA GLY A 492 21.47 14.37 34.84
C GLY A 492 21.81 13.08 35.57
N LEU A 493 21.89 11.98 34.81
CA LEU A 493 22.69 10.80 35.09
C LEU A 493 22.96 10.04 33.78
N ARG A 494 24.25 9.88 33.44
CA ARG A 494 24.82 8.76 32.67
C ARG A 494 25.05 7.57 33.65
N PRO A 495 25.32 6.30 33.24
CA PRO A 495 25.91 5.83 31.97
C PRO A 495 25.40 4.46 31.40
N ASP A 496 26.01 4.07 30.26
CA ASP A 496 26.45 2.72 29.83
C ASP A 496 25.63 1.73 28.96
N ALA A 497 26.44 1.02 28.15
CA ALA A 497 26.24 -0.14 27.26
C ALA A 497 25.52 0.11 25.91
N GLY A 498 25.91 -0.45 24.77
CA GLY A 498 26.94 -1.43 24.43
C GLY A 498 26.66 -1.85 22.97
N SER A 499 27.57 -1.55 22.04
CA SER A 499 27.38 -1.80 20.61
C SER A 499 27.88 -3.19 20.20
N GLY A 500 27.00 -4.05 19.68
CA GLY A 500 27.35 -5.26 18.95
C GLY A 500 26.96 -5.13 17.47
N ARG A 501 27.94 -4.91 16.58
CA ARG A 501 27.78 -4.94 15.12
C ARG A 501 28.12 -6.33 14.58
N TRP A 502 27.18 -6.97 13.88
CA TRP A 502 27.46 -8.11 13.01
C TRP A 502 28.04 -7.66 11.67
N ARG A 503 29.18 -8.23 11.28
CA ARG A 503 29.87 -8.00 10.00
C ARG A 503 29.44 -9.06 9.00
N LEU A 504 28.88 -8.66 7.86
CA LEU A 504 28.71 -9.53 6.68
C LEU A 504 29.91 -9.37 5.73
N ARG A 505 30.46 -10.53 5.38
CA ARG A 505 31.73 -10.77 4.68
C ARG A 505 31.43 -10.91 3.18
N ARG A 506 31.71 -9.90 2.35
CA ARG A 506 31.59 -10.00 0.88
C ARG A 506 32.79 -10.76 0.30
N ARG A 507 32.50 -11.82 -0.46
CA ARG A 507 33.45 -12.65 -1.22
C ARG A 507 33.65 -12.06 -2.63
N ARG A 508 34.89 -12.03 -3.11
CA ARG A 508 35.32 -11.53 -4.42
C ARG A 508 34.98 -12.52 -5.56
N GLN A 509 34.46 -12.01 -6.69
CA GLN A 509 34.70 -12.54 -8.04
C GLN A 509 34.95 -11.37 -9.02
N ARG A 510 35.95 -11.56 -9.91
CA ARG A 510 36.51 -10.68 -10.97
C ARG A 510 35.67 -10.81 -12.26
N THR A 511 35.66 -9.96 -13.32
CA THR A 511 36.06 -8.58 -13.67
C THR A 511 35.48 -8.30 -15.07
N GLY A 512 34.84 -7.14 -15.29
CA GLY A 512 34.51 -6.51 -16.57
C GLY A 512 34.60 -4.97 -16.39
N PRO A 513 34.80 -4.15 -17.44
CA PRO A 513 35.36 -2.80 -17.29
C PRO A 513 34.39 -1.85 -16.56
N PRO A 514 34.88 -0.94 -15.70
CA PRO A 514 34.01 -0.12 -14.84
C PRO A 514 33.35 1.03 -15.62
N HIS A 515 32.04 1.19 -15.39
CA HIS A 515 31.25 2.37 -15.74
C HIS A 515 31.35 3.45 -14.65
N ALA A 516 31.14 4.71 -15.05
CA ALA A 516 31.56 5.95 -14.39
C ALA A 516 30.95 6.30 -13.00
N ASP A 517 30.32 5.37 -12.28
CA ASP A 517 29.65 5.65 -11.00
C ASP A 517 30.50 5.36 -9.74
N GLU A 518 31.71 4.80 -9.88
CA GLU A 518 32.59 4.51 -8.73
C GLU A 518 33.40 5.72 -8.20
N LEU A 519 33.39 6.87 -8.89
CA LEU A 519 34.14 8.07 -8.50
C LEU A 519 33.42 8.98 -7.49
N ILE A 520 32.13 8.78 -7.25
CA ILE A 520 31.34 9.61 -6.31
C ILE A 520 31.43 9.09 -4.88
N ASN A 521 31.65 7.79 -4.68
CA ASN A 521 31.69 7.19 -3.33
C ASN A 521 33.04 7.34 -2.62
N GLN A 522 34.11 7.76 -3.31
CA GLN A 522 35.44 7.94 -2.71
C GLN A 522 35.76 9.36 -2.21
N ILE A 523 34.89 10.35 -2.44
CA ILE A 523 35.12 11.74 -2.00
C ILE A 523 34.42 12.05 -0.66
N VAL A 524 33.51 11.19 -0.17
CA VAL A 524 32.68 11.46 1.02
C VAL A 524 33.26 10.93 2.34
N THR A 525 34.41 10.25 2.35
CA THR A 525 34.95 9.61 3.58
C THR A 525 36.37 10.03 3.98
N ALA A 526 36.75 11.29 3.79
CA ALA A 526 38.02 11.80 4.33
C ALA A 526 37.94 13.25 4.84
N ALA A 527 37.64 13.39 6.14
CA ALA A 527 38.06 14.49 7.02
C ALA A 527 37.78 14.07 8.49
N ASP A 528 38.62 13.24 9.13
CA ASP A 528 39.83 13.55 9.96
C ASP A 528 39.48 13.51 11.48
N PRO A 529 40.39 13.39 12.49
CA PRO A 529 41.76 12.85 12.58
C PRO A 529 42.07 11.98 13.85
N ILE A 530 43.34 11.50 13.98
CA ILE A 530 44.20 11.32 15.20
C ILE A 530 44.49 9.89 15.78
N ARG A 531 45.79 9.51 15.64
CA ARG A 531 46.73 8.62 16.42
C ARG A 531 46.40 7.11 16.51
N ARG A 532 47.34 6.17 16.26
CA ARG A 532 48.71 6.00 16.83
C ARG A 532 49.68 5.25 15.89
N ARG A 533 50.98 5.55 16.05
CA ARG A 533 52.17 4.84 15.50
C ARG A 533 52.30 3.41 16.03
N THR A 534 52.82 2.51 15.19
CA THR A 534 53.99 1.58 15.37
C THR A 534 53.92 0.54 14.23
N ALA A 535 54.77 0.58 13.20
CA ALA A 535 56.18 0.14 13.13
C ALA A 535 56.33 -1.30 12.57
N VAL A 536 57.34 -1.46 11.70
CA VAL A 536 57.98 -2.70 11.19
C VAL A 536 57.21 -3.39 10.03
N GLY A 537 57.70 -3.39 8.78
CA GLY A 537 58.83 -4.20 8.23
C GLY A 537 58.22 -5.49 7.64
N GLU A 538 58.46 -6.01 6.44
CA GLU A 538 59.58 -5.98 5.50
C GLU A 538 59.11 -6.46 4.11
N ALA A 539 59.91 -6.12 3.09
CA ALA A 539 60.33 -6.89 1.89
C ALA A 539 59.31 -7.62 0.96
N GLY A 540 59.37 -7.27 -0.33
CA GLY A 540 59.21 -8.26 -1.44
C GLY A 540 60.59 -8.81 -1.87
N PRO A 541 60.80 -9.32 -3.11
CA PRO A 541 59.88 -9.76 -4.16
C PRO A 541 60.34 -11.12 -4.81
N ASP A 542 60.08 -11.31 -6.11
CA ASP A 542 60.51 -12.38 -7.08
C ASP A 542 59.61 -13.62 -7.22
N ARG A 543 58.99 -13.90 -8.39
CA ARG A 543 59.43 -14.16 -9.79
C ARG A 543 59.95 -15.59 -10.01
N GLY A 544 59.42 -16.26 -11.06
CA GLY A 544 60.18 -17.25 -11.83
C GLY A 544 59.47 -18.59 -12.13
N ASP A 545 59.02 -18.70 -13.38
CA ASP A 545 59.16 -19.84 -14.31
C ASP A 545 58.55 -21.24 -14.05
N GLY A 546 57.80 -21.72 -15.06
CA GLY A 546 57.58 -23.15 -15.36
C GLY A 546 58.71 -23.71 -16.25
N PRO A 547 58.48 -24.68 -17.16
CA PRO A 547 57.51 -25.78 -17.25
C PRO A 547 58.19 -27.17 -17.54
N ALA A 548 57.47 -28.30 -17.48
CA ALA A 548 57.81 -29.54 -18.23
C ALA A 548 56.69 -30.61 -18.17
N ARG A 549 56.74 -31.54 -19.14
CA ARG A 549 55.68 -32.46 -19.63
C ARG A 549 56.17 -33.93 -19.54
N ARG A 550 55.23 -34.89 -19.68
CA ARG A 550 55.32 -36.37 -19.93
C ARG A 550 55.02 -37.26 -18.69
N GLU A 551 53.94 -38.05 -18.68
CA GLU A 551 53.78 -39.44 -19.22
C GLU A 551 54.71 -40.46 -18.48
N ARG A 552 54.33 -41.66 -18.02
CA ARG A 552 53.19 -42.57 -18.28
C ARG A 552 53.32 -43.85 -17.39
N SER A 553 52.18 -44.52 -17.12
CA SER A 553 51.93 -46.00 -17.18
C SER A 553 51.91 -46.94 -15.94
N ALA A 554 50.80 -47.72 -15.92
CA ALA A 554 50.65 -49.19 -15.70
C ALA A 554 50.52 -49.73 -14.26
N ARG A 555 49.72 -50.76 -13.90
CA ARG A 555 48.87 -51.83 -14.51
C ARG A 555 48.08 -52.49 -13.32
N ALA A 556 47.02 -53.33 -13.39
CA ALA A 556 46.58 -54.37 -14.33
C ALA A 556 45.06 -54.72 -14.15
N ALA A 557 44.55 -55.57 -15.04
CA ALA A 557 43.15 -55.95 -15.30
C ALA A 557 42.97 -57.48 -15.50
N GLY A 558 41.73 -57.91 -15.79
CA GLY A 558 41.32 -59.15 -16.52
C GLY A 558 39.81 -59.44 -16.28
N GLU A 559 38.92 -59.85 -17.20
CA GLU A 559 38.93 -60.40 -18.59
C GLU A 559 37.49 -60.27 -19.20
N THR A 560 37.31 -59.66 -20.39
CA THR A 560 36.88 -60.16 -21.75
C THR A 560 35.49 -60.79 -21.99
N GLY A 561 34.79 -60.27 -23.01
CA GLY A 561 33.81 -61.00 -23.84
C GLY A 561 32.83 -60.16 -24.72
N VAL A 562 33.21 -59.84 -25.98
CA VAL A 562 32.45 -59.74 -27.27
C VAL A 562 31.04 -59.07 -27.30
N GLY A 563 30.58 -58.18 -28.22
CA GLY A 563 31.07 -57.53 -29.45
C GLY A 563 29.91 -56.84 -30.24
N VAL A 564 30.14 -55.58 -30.69
CA VAL A 564 29.84 -54.97 -32.02
C VAL A 564 28.40 -54.58 -32.53
N ARG A 565 28.26 -53.25 -32.79
CA ARG A 565 27.58 -52.44 -33.88
C ARG A 565 26.05 -52.18 -34.03
N ARG A 566 25.75 -50.87 -33.99
CA ARG A 566 25.12 -49.91 -34.98
C ARG A 566 23.79 -50.18 -35.74
N GLN A 567 22.95 -49.14 -35.65
CA GLN A 567 22.13 -48.44 -36.69
C GLN A 567 20.81 -49.03 -37.26
N GLY A 568 19.73 -48.24 -37.14
CA GLY A 568 18.92 -47.76 -38.28
C GLY A 568 17.58 -48.43 -38.61
N THR A 569 16.47 -47.78 -38.22
CA THR A 569 15.16 -47.54 -38.93
C THR A 569 14.35 -48.68 -39.61
N PRO A 570 13.02 -48.47 -39.85
CA PRO A 570 11.96 -49.48 -39.72
C PRO A 570 11.40 -50.01 -41.05
N GLY A 571 10.55 -51.04 -40.97
CA GLY A 571 9.58 -51.37 -42.03
C GLY A 571 9.14 -52.84 -42.08
N ASP A 572 7.83 -53.05 -41.92
CA ASP A 572 6.96 -54.12 -42.44
C ASP A 572 7.14 -55.61 -42.07
N GLY A 573 6.02 -56.20 -41.64
CA GLY A 573 5.76 -57.65 -41.70
C GLY A 573 4.86 -58.20 -40.60
N ASP A 574 3.54 -58.09 -40.77
CA ASP A 574 2.53 -58.95 -40.09
C ASP A 574 2.26 -60.17 -41.00
N PRO A 575 1.90 -61.39 -40.52
CA PRO A 575 0.52 -61.65 -40.08
C PRO A 575 0.33 -62.74 -38.98
N ALA A 576 -0.78 -62.64 -38.23
CA ALA A 576 -1.91 -63.61 -38.25
C ALA A 576 -2.54 -63.95 -36.88
N GLY A 577 -3.88 -63.80 -36.80
CA GLY A 577 -4.72 -64.47 -35.79
C GLY A 577 -6.08 -63.78 -35.52
N ARG A 578 -6.99 -63.64 -36.50
CA ARG A 578 -8.17 -64.50 -36.77
C ARG A 578 -9.50 -64.14 -36.07
N ARG A 579 -10.50 -63.85 -36.95
CA ARG A 579 -11.99 -64.00 -36.91
C ARG A 579 -12.79 -62.85 -36.23
N GLY A 580 -13.79 -62.19 -36.82
CA GLY A 580 -14.42 -62.24 -38.16
C GLY A 580 -15.95 -62.33 -38.10
N ALA A 581 -16.67 -61.29 -38.58
CA ALA A 581 -18.00 -61.29 -39.26
C ALA A 581 -18.45 -59.82 -39.52
N ARG A 582 -18.17 -59.24 -40.70
CA ARG A 582 -19.08 -58.99 -41.88
C ARG A 582 -20.32 -58.14 -41.55
N GLN A 583 -20.36 -56.84 -41.89
CA GLN A 583 -20.56 -56.17 -43.19
C GLN A 583 -21.99 -56.29 -43.75
N ASP A 584 -22.66 -55.13 -43.89
CA ASP A 584 -23.33 -54.78 -45.14
C ASP A 584 -23.31 -53.25 -45.38
N ALA A 585 -23.23 -52.86 -46.64
CA ALA A 585 -22.89 -51.53 -47.12
C ALA A 585 -24.10 -50.71 -47.56
N GLY A 586 -24.04 -49.37 -47.43
CA GLY A 586 -25.07 -48.48 -48.00
C GLY A 586 -24.74 -46.99 -47.92
N ARG A 587 -24.27 -46.45 -49.05
CA ARG A 587 -24.14 -45.02 -49.46
C ARG A 587 -24.98 -44.00 -48.66
N ARG A 588 -24.41 -42.80 -48.43
CA ARG A 588 -24.98 -41.49 -48.86
C ARG A 588 -24.01 -40.32 -48.64
N ARG A 589 -24.15 -39.34 -49.54
CA ARG A 589 -23.41 -38.08 -49.70
C ARG A 589 -23.93 -36.99 -48.75
N ASP A 590 -23.02 -36.10 -48.36
CA ASP A 590 -23.10 -34.65 -48.19
C ASP A 590 -24.44 -33.98 -47.85
N ALA A 591 -24.53 -33.37 -46.66
CA ALA A 591 -25.36 -32.20 -46.36
C ALA A 591 -24.84 -31.45 -45.10
N GLU A 592 -24.73 -30.12 -45.20
CA GLU A 592 -24.26 -29.15 -44.20
C GLU A 592 -25.13 -29.08 -42.92
N PRO A 593 -24.62 -28.56 -41.78
CA PRO A 593 -25.40 -28.40 -40.55
C PRO A 593 -26.08 -27.01 -40.45
N GLY A 594 -27.39 -27.01 -40.20
CA GLY A 594 -28.15 -25.83 -39.77
C GLY A 594 -28.15 -25.64 -38.24
N PRO A 595 -28.47 -24.44 -37.72
CA PRO A 595 -28.30 -24.09 -36.32
C PRO A 595 -29.45 -24.62 -35.44
N GLY A 596 -29.12 -25.43 -34.44
CA GLY A 596 -30.05 -25.90 -33.42
C GLY A 596 -30.30 -24.84 -32.36
N ARG A 597 -31.55 -24.35 -32.29
CA ARG A 597 -32.05 -23.46 -31.24
C ARG A 597 -31.92 -24.12 -29.86
N GLY A 598 -31.44 -23.34 -28.89
CA GLY A 598 -31.37 -23.70 -27.49
C GLY A 598 -32.74 -24.15 -26.96
N ARG A 599 -32.73 -25.26 -26.22
CA ARG A 599 -33.81 -25.58 -25.30
C ARG A 599 -33.54 -24.80 -24.03
N ASP A 600 -34.41 -23.84 -23.77
CA ASP A 600 -34.61 -23.28 -22.43
C ASP A 600 -34.86 -24.44 -21.47
N ALA A 601 -33.92 -24.65 -20.55
CA ALA A 601 -34.09 -25.62 -19.48
C ALA A 601 -35.13 -25.05 -18.50
N GLU A 602 -36.29 -25.69 -18.43
CA GLU A 602 -37.24 -25.50 -17.35
C GLU A 602 -36.54 -25.71 -15.99
N PRO A 603 -36.81 -24.87 -14.98
CA PRO A 603 -36.24 -25.04 -13.65
C PRO A 603 -36.81 -26.32 -13.04
N GLY A 604 -35.94 -27.33 -12.88
CA GLY A 604 -36.27 -28.57 -12.17
C GLY A 604 -36.74 -28.33 -10.73
N PRO A 605 -37.34 -29.36 -10.08
CA PRO A 605 -37.93 -29.23 -8.75
C PRO A 605 -36.88 -28.77 -7.73
N ALA A 606 -37.31 -27.95 -6.77
CA ALA A 606 -36.51 -27.27 -5.76
C ALA A 606 -35.28 -28.09 -5.30
N ALA A 607 -34.11 -27.75 -5.85
CA ALA A 607 -32.85 -28.27 -5.37
C ALA A 607 -32.63 -27.75 -3.94
N ASP A 608 -32.43 -28.69 -3.01
CA ASP A 608 -31.96 -28.44 -1.65
C ASP A 608 -30.76 -27.48 -1.72
N ALA A 609 -30.79 -26.38 -0.98
CA ALA A 609 -29.73 -25.35 -1.01
C ALA A 609 -28.67 -25.59 0.09
N GLY A 610 -28.85 -26.64 0.90
CA GLY A 610 -27.93 -27.03 1.96
C GLY A 610 -28.26 -26.48 3.34
N GLU A 611 -27.38 -26.75 4.29
CA GLU A 611 -27.58 -26.43 5.70
C GLU A 611 -26.50 -25.49 6.24
N ILE A 612 -26.93 -24.38 6.84
CA ILE A 612 -26.06 -23.49 7.61
C ILE A 612 -26.14 -23.90 9.08
N THR A 613 -24.97 -24.17 9.67
CA THR A 613 -24.84 -24.60 11.07
C THR A 613 -23.72 -23.85 11.77
N MET A 614 -23.83 -23.75 13.09
CA MET A 614 -22.79 -23.18 13.94
C MET A 614 -22.00 -24.28 14.63
N TYR A 615 -20.69 -24.19 14.52
CA TYR A 615 -19.73 -25.01 15.28
C TYR A 615 -19.14 -24.13 16.37
N TYR A 616 -18.70 -24.75 17.46
CA TYR A 616 -18.19 -24.06 18.64
C TYR A 616 -16.84 -24.64 19.01
N GLN A 617 -15.84 -23.77 19.16
CA GLN A 617 -14.51 -24.15 19.61
C GLN A 617 -14.25 -23.59 21.01
N PRO A 618 -13.82 -24.41 21.99
CA PRO A 618 -13.61 -23.96 23.35
C PRO A 618 -12.35 -23.09 23.50
N GLN A 619 -12.49 -22.04 24.31
CA GLN A 619 -11.39 -21.20 24.80
C GLN A 619 -11.09 -21.59 26.25
N VAL A 620 -9.82 -21.89 26.54
CA VAL A 620 -9.40 -22.43 27.83
C VAL A 620 -8.44 -21.45 28.51
N ALA A 621 -8.70 -21.11 29.77
CA ALA A 621 -7.78 -20.32 30.58
C ALA A 621 -6.50 -21.12 30.85
N ILE A 622 -5.35 -20.56 30.48
CA ILE A 622 -4.07 -21.28 30.54
C ILE A 622 -3.67 -21.57 31.99
N ALA A 623 -3.93 -20.65 32.91
CA ALA A 623 -3.54 -20.77 34.32
C ALA A 623 -4.37 -21.82 35.09
N THR A 624 -5.68 -21.89 34.85
CA THR A 624 -6.60 -22.76 35.62
C THR A 624 -6.95 -24.06 34.89
N GLY A 625 -6.80 -24.07 33.56
CA GLY A 625 -7.29 -25.10 32.66
C GLY A 625 -8.81 -25.12 32.51
N GLU A 626 -9.52 -24.08 32.97
CA GLU A 626 -10.99 -24.01 32.87
C GLU A 626 -11.44 -23.46 31.51
N VAL A 627 -12.58 -23.97 31.02
CA VAL A 627 -13.20 -23.43 29.81
C VAL A 627 -13.87 -22.11 30.16
N VAL A 628 -13.44 -21.04 29.50
CA VAL A 628 -13.83 -19.65 29.81
C VAL A 628 -14.72 -19.02 28.75
N GLY A 629 -14.80 -19.63 27.57
CA GLY A 629 -15.61 -19.16 26.46
C GLY A 629 -15.63 -20.16 25.32
N VAL A 630 -16.37 -19.84 24.27
CA VAL A 630 -16.35 -20.55 23.00
C VAL A 630 -16.36 -19.58 21.84
N GLU A 631 -15.69 -19.92 20.74
CA GLU A 631 -15.84 -19.20 19.48
C GLU A 631 -16.89 -19.88 18.60
N ALA A 632 -17.86 -19.10 18.10
CA ALA A 632 -18.91 -19.57 17.22
C ALA A 632 -18.49 -19.42 15.74
N LEU A 633 -18.33 -20.55 15.08
CA LEU A 633 -17.77 -20.68 13.73
C LEU A 633 -18.85 -21.12 12.74
N LEU A 634 -19.09 -20.26 11.75
CA LEU A 634 -20.06 -20.52 10.68
C LEU A 634 -19.61 -21.68 9.78
N ARG A 635 -20.54 -22.58 9.46
CA ARG A 635 -20.31 -23.69 8.53
C ARG A 635 -21.50 -23.83 7.59
N TRP A 636 -21.22 -23.95 6.29
CA TRP A 636 -22.23 -24.21 5.27
C TRP A 636 -21.95 -25.52 4.54
N ARG A 637 -22.87 -26.48 4.69
CA ARG A 637 -22.87 -27.73 3.94
C ARG A 637 -23.74 -27.57 2.70
N HIS A 638 -23.11 -27.29 1.57
CA HIS A 638 -23.76 -27.18 0.29
C HIS A 638 -23.94 -28.57 -0.37
N PRO A 639 -25.13 -28.91 -0.92
CA PRO A 639 -25.44 -30.29 -1.31
C PRO A 639 -24.62 -30.80 -2.48
N ARG A 640 -24.11 -29.91 -3.34
CA ARG A 640 -23.22 -30.27 -4.46
C ARG A 640 -21.74 -30.07 -4.17
N ARG A 641 -21.39 -29.18 -3.23
CA ARG A 641 -19.99 -28.78 -2.97
C ARG A 641 -19.44 -29.33 -1.66
N GLY A 642 -20.27 -30.00 -0.85
CA GLY A 642 -19.87 -30.40 0.50
C GLY A 642 -19.72 -29.19 1.41
N MET A 643 -18.69 -29.18 2.26
CA MET A 643 -18.42 -28.06 3.15
C MET A 643 -17.79 -26.91 2.36
N VAL A 644 -18.46 -25.77 2.32
CA VAL A 644 -17.91 -24.54 1.71
C VAL A 644 -16.96 -23.89 2.70
N ASP A 645 -15.81 -23.42 2.19
CA ASP A 645 -14.81 -22.74 2.99
C ASP A 645 -15.39 -21.42 3.57
N PRO A 646 -15.20 -21.14 4.87
CA PRO A 646 -15.73 -19.92 5.48
C PRO A 646 -15.23 -18.64 4.83
N GLU A 647 -13.98 -18.56 4.37
CA GLU A 647 -13.47 -17.35 3.73
C GLU A 647 -14.07 -17.15 2.35
N GLU A 648 -14.22 -18.22 1.56
CA GLU A 648 -14.92 -18.17 0.27
C GLU A 648 -16.35 -17.63 0.48
N LEU A 649 -17.06 -18.17 1.48
CA LEU A 649 -18.42 -17.75 1.83
C LEU A 649 -18.47 -16.26 2.21
N ILE A 650 -17.59 -15.81 3.10
CA ILE A 650 -17.55 -14.41 3.55
C ILE A 650 -17.16 -13.48 2.39
N ARG A 651 -16.11 -13.79 1.60
CA ARG A 651 -15.71 -12.98 0.43
C ARG A 651 -16.84 -12.82 -0.58
N VAL A 652 -17.59 -13.89 -0.83
CA VAL A 652 -18.73 -13.85 -1.76
C VAL A 652 -19.89 -13.02 -1.17
N ALA A 653 -20.21 -13.22 0.11
CA ALA A 653 -21.34 -12.56 0.77
C ALA A 653 -21.09 -11.06 1.04
N GLU A 654 -19.88 -10.68 1.47
CA GLU A 654 -19.54 -9.36 2.00
C GLU A 654 -19.78 -8.22 1.01
N GLN A 655 -19.61 -8.48 -0.29
CA GLN A 655 -19.87 -7.49 -1.35
C GLN A 655 -21.36 -7.37 -1.72
N SER A 656 -22.23 -8.24 -1.20
CA SER A 656 -23.65 -8.34 -1.57
C SER A 656 -24.61 -7.92 -0.44
N ALA A 657 -25.91 -7.82 -0.75
CA ALA A 657 -26.95 -7.63 0.25
C ALA A 657 -27.20 -8.88 1.12
N VAL A 658 -26.70 -10.05 0.71
CA VAL A 658 -26.88 -11.34 1.40
C VAL A 658 -26.13 -11.36 2.73
N MET A 659 -25.05 -10.57 2.87
CA MET A 659 -24.31 -10.49 4.14
C MET A 659 -25.21 -10.13 5.31
N ARG A 660 -26.12 -9.17 5.13
CA ARG A 660 -27.06 -8.77 6.20
C ARG A 660 -28.00 -9.90 6.61
N LEU A 661 -28.42 -10.74 5.66
CA LEU A 661 -29.26 -11.90 5.94
C LEU A 661 -28.46 -12.96 6.71
N LEU A 662 -27.20 -13.16 6.32
CA LEU A 662 -26.29 -14.09 6.98
C LEU A 662 -25.99 -13.65 8.41
N THR A 663 -25.57 -12.40 8.61
CA THR A 663 -25.29 -11.83 9.93
C THR A 663 -26.51 -11.93 10.84
N ARG A 664 -27.70 -11.58 10.33
CA ARG A 664 -28.96 -11.75 11.07
C ARG A 664 -29.17 -13.19 11.51
N ARG A 665 -28.97 -14.15 10.59
CA ARG A 665 -29.17 -15.56 10.89
C ARG A 665 -28.17 -16.08 11.92
N VAL A 666 -26.91 -15.71 11.79
CA VAL A 666 -25.84 -16.14 12.69
C VAL A 666 -26.03 -15.56 14.09
N VAL A 667 -26.35 -14.27 14.22
CA VAL A 667 -26.69 -13.65 15.51
C VAL A 667 -27.89 -14.36 16.14
N ASP A 668 -28.95 -14.64 15.37
CA ASP A 668 -30.14 -15.34 15.86
C ASP A 668 -29.78 -16.75 16.38
N ASP A 669 -29.01 -17.53 15.61
CA ASP A 669 -28.61 -18.90 15.97
C ASP A 669 -27.71 -18.94 17.20
N VAL A 670 -26.72 -18.04 17.31
CA VAL A 670 -25.79 -17.97 18.44
C VAL A 670 -26.51 -17.52 19.72
N VAL A 671 -27.33 -16.47 19.66
CA VAL A 671 -28.07 -15.98 20.84
C VAL A 671 -29.10 -17.00 21.32
N GLU A 672 -29.81 -17.66 20.41
CA GLU A 672 -30.72 -18.76 20.79
C GLU A 672 -29.95 -19.91 21.44
N GLN A 673 -28.76 -20.26 20.93
CA GLN A 673 -27.94 -21.31 21.51
C GLN A 673 -27.43 -20.94 22.90
N LEU A 674 -27.02 -19.68 23.11
CA LEU A 674 -26.66 -19.16 24.44
C LEU A 674 -27.84 -19.26 25.42
N ALA A 675 -29.07 -18.97 24.98
CA ALA A 675 -30.26 -19.12 25.82
C ALA A 675 -30.50 -20.58 26.23
N LYS A 676 -30.35 -21.53 25.28
CA LYS A 676 -30.45 -22.98 25.55
C LYS A 676 -29.40 -23.43 26.56
N TRP A 677 -28.16 -22.98 26.40
CA TRP A 677 -27.09 -23.28 27.36
C TRP A 677 -27.35 -22.67 28.73
N SER A 678 -27.81 -21.42 28.79
CA SER A 678 -28.20 -20.78 30.06
C SER A 678 -29.30 -21.56 30.77
N ALA A 679 -30.31 -22.05 30.04
CA ALA A 679 -31.38 -22.89 30.59
C ALA A 679 -30.87 -24.26 31.07
N ALA A 680 -29.81 -24.79 30.45
CA ALA A 680 -29.12 -26.01 30.86
C ALA A 680 -28.08 -25.78 31.98
N GLY A 681 -27.98 -24.57 32.54
CA GLY A 681 -27.01 -24.22 33.59
C GLY A 681 -25.57 -23.99 33.08
N ILE A 682 -25.37 -23.94 31.76
CA ILE A 682 -24.08 -23.68 31.13
C ILE A 682 -23.95 -22.17 30.90
N GLY A 683 -23.16 -21.53 31.76
CA GLY A 683 -22.87 -20.11 31.68
C GLY A 683 -21.54 -19.82 30.99
N LEU A 684 -21.41 -20.12 29.69
CA LEU A 684 -20.23 -19.75 28.89
C LEU A 684 -20.57 -18.60 27.93
N PRO A 685 -19.69 -17.59 27.77
CA PRO A 685 -19.82 -16.62 26.70
C PRO A 685 -19.47 -17.25 25.35
N ALA A 686 -20.08 -16.72 24.28
CA ALA A 686 -19.74 -17.07 22.90
C ALA A 686 -19.22 -15.85 22.14
N ALA A 687 -18.10 -16.03 21.45
CA ALA A 687 -17.53 -15.04 20.55
C ALA A 687 -18.04 -15.24 19.13
N LEU A 688 -18.33 -14.15 18.43
CA LEU A 688 -18.88 -14.14 17.08
C LEU A 688 -18.14 -13.14 16.19
N ASN A 689 -17.64 -13.62 15.06
CA ASN A 689 -17.00 -12.81 14.03
C ASN A 689 -17.98 -11.88 13.30
N VAL A 690 -17.57 -10.62 13.11
CA VAL A 690 -18.38 -9.58 12.45
C VAL A 690 -17.61 -8.92 11.32
N SER A 691 -18.28 -8.72 10.18
CA SER A 691 -17.69 -8.05 9.01
C SER A 691 -17.55 -6.54 9.18
N VAL A 692 -16.61 -5.95 8.46
CA VAL A 692 -16.41 -4.50 8.39
C VAL A 692 -17.68 -3.78 7.92
N ARG A 693 -18.39 -4.39 6.97
CA ARG A 693 -19.60 -3.81 6.36
C ARG A 693 -20.75 -3.70 7.36
N ASP A 694 -20.92 -4.68 8.23
CA ASP A 694 -21.95 -4.65 9.28
C ASP A 694 -21.65 -3.56 10.33
N LEU A 695 -20.38 -3.33 10.63
CA LEU A 695 -19.95 -2.24 11.51
C LEU A 695 -20.19 -0.85 10.89
N HIS A 696 -20.07 -0.72 9.57
CA HIS A 696 -20.32 0.54 8.87
C HIS A 696 -21.81 0.94 8.81
N THR A 697 -22.72 -0.03 8.63
CA THR A 697 -24.16 0.28 8.58
C THR A 697 -24.71 0.63 9.97
N GLY A 698 -24.15 0.03 11.02
CA GLY A 698 -24.54 0.28 12.42
C GLY A 698 -25.83 -0.42 12.85
N GLU A 699 -26.55 -1.06 11.91
CA GLU A 699 -27.79 -1.81 12.15
C GLU A 699 -27.58 -3.04 13.05
N ILE A 700 -26.36 -3.59 13.07
CA ILE A 700 -26.01 -4.77 13.87
C ILE A 700 -26.20 -4.55 15.38
N ALA A 701 -25.97 -3.34 15.87
CA ALA A 701 -26.13 -3.02 17.28
C ALA A 701 -27.60 -3.12 17.74
N ASP A 702 -28.53 -2.63 16.93
CA ASP A 702 -29.97 -2.75 17.18
C ASP A 702 -30.41 -4.21 17.14
N GLN A 703 -29.96 -4.93 16.11
CA GLN A 703 -30.28 -6.34 15.94
C GLN A 703 -29.83 -7.19 17.13
N ILE A 704 -28.60 -6.99 17.62
CA ILE A 704 -28.07 -7.72 18.77
C ILE A 704 -28.86 -7.37 20.04
N ALA A 705 -29.14 -6.09 20.29
CA ALA A 705 -29.93 -5.67 21.45
C ALA A 705 -31.32 -6.33 21.47
N ASP A 706 -32.02 -6.30 20.33
CA ASP A 706 -33.34 -6.90 20.19
C ASP A 706 -33.32 -8.42 20.44
N ARG A 707 -32.27 -9.12 19.96
CA ARG A 707 -32.17 -10.57 20.11
C ARG A 707 -31.78 -11.00 21.51
N LEU A 708 -30.83 -10.32 22.13
CA LEU A 708 -30.48 -10.55 23.53
C LEU A 708 -31.71 -10.36 24.43
N ALA A 709 -32.49 -9.29 24.20
CA ALA A 709 -33.73 -9.04 24.93
C ALA A 709 -34.78 -10.13 24.68
N ARG A 710 -35.00 -10.52 23.42
CA ARG A 710 -35.99 -11.54 23.04
C ARG A 710 -35.73 -12.89 23.67
N TYR A 711 -34.47 -13.32 23.74
CA TYR A 711 -34.09 -14.63 24.28
C TYR A 711 -33.69 -14.58 25.76
N GLY A 712 -33.71 -13.40 26.40
CA GLY A 712 -33.34 -13.24 27.81
C GLY A 712 -31.87 -13.53 28.10
N VAL A 713 -30.98 -13.31 27.13
CA VAL A 713 -29.54 -13.58 27.26
C VAL A 713 -28.84 -12.33 27.79
N PRO A 714 -28.09 -12.40 28.91
CA PRO A 714 -27.29 -11.27 29.39
C PRO A 714 -26.27 -10.84 28.33
N PRO A 715 -26.11 -9.52 28.05
CA PRO A 715 -25.20 -9.04 27.01
C PRO A 715 -23.75 -9.51 27.15
N GLN A 716 -23.30 -9.74 28.39
CA GLN A 716 -21.94 -10.22 28.69
C GLN A 716 -21.69 -11.67 28.24
N ARG A 717 -22.73 -12.39 27.82
CA ARG A 717 -22.62 -13.73 27.22
C ARG A 717 -22.25 -13.70 25.74
N LEU A 718 -22.31 -12.54 25.09
CA LEU A 718 -21.94 -12.37 23.71
C LEU A 718 -20.68 -11.50 23.62
N GLN A 719 -19.71 -11.94 22.84
CA GLN A 719 -18.53 -11.19 22.46
C GLN A 719 -18.48 -11.09 20.95
N LEU A 720 -18.07 -9.95 20.41
CA LEU A 720 -17.89 -9.76 18.98
C LEU A 720 -16.40 -9.67 18.65
N GLU A 721 -15.99 -10.41 17.64
CA GLU A 721 -14.64 -10.43 17.09
C GLU A 721 -14.60 -9.58 15.83
N ILE A 722 -13.61 -8.70 15.78
CA ILE A 722 -13.41 -7.73 14.70
C ILE A 722 -11.96 -7.83 14.26
N THR A 723 -11.72 -8.01 12.98
CA THR A 723 -10.36 -8.10 12.43
C THR A 723 -9.64 -6.76 12.50
N GLU A 724 -8.31 -6.80 12.57
CA GLU A 724 -7.46 -5.62 12.56
C GLU A 724 -7.72 -4.67 11.38
N GLY A 725 -7.88 -5.24 10.18
CA GLY A 725 -8.17 -4.49 8.94
C GLY A 725 -9.50 -3.72 8.98
N ALA A 726 -10.50 -4.22 9.71
CA ALA A 726 -11.81 -3.59 9.83
C ALA A 726 -11.72 -2.18 10.45
N LEU A 727 -10.73 -1.94 11.31
CA LEU A 727 -10.56 -0.67 12.01
C LEU A 727 -10.04 0.46 11.10
N MET A 728 -9.41 0.14 9.96
CA MET A 728 -8.68 1.11 9.13
C MET A 728 -9.51 1.71 7.99
N ALA A 729 -10.62 1.08 7.60
CA ALA A 729 -11.41 1.49 6.43
C ALA A 729 -12.21 2.80 6.64
N ASP A 730 -12.89 2.94 7.78
CA ASP A 730 -13.54 4.19 8.24
C ASP A 730 -13.57 4.25 9.78
N PRO A 731 -12.48 4.72 10.43
CA PRO A 731 -12.31 4.63 11.87
C PRO A 731 -13.40 5.33 12.68
N ARG A 732 -14.02 6.40 12.15
CA ARG A 732 -15.02 7.19 12.89
C ARG A 732 -16.34 6.44 13.01
N ARG A 733 -16.80 5.85 11.91
CA ARG A 733 -18.09 5.16 11.84
C ARG A 733 -18.02 3.81 12.56
N VAL A 734 -16.93 3.07 12.39
CA VAL A 734 -16.67 1.81 13.13
C VAL A 734 -16.61 2.07 14.63
N LEU A 735 -15.88 3.11 15.08
CA LEU A 735 -15.81 3.46 16.50
C LEU A 735 -17.18 3.78 17.10
N ALA A 736 -18.06 4.47 16.37
CA ALA A 736 -19.40 4.78 16.84
C ALA A 736 -20.25 3.51 17.08
N THR A 737 -20.20 2.55 16.15
CA THR A 737 -20.89 1.26 16.28
C THR A 737 -20.33 0.43 17.43
N ILE A 738 -19.00 0.30 17.52
CA ILE A 738 -18.33 -0.43 18.61
C ILE A 738 -18.67 0.18 19.98
N THR A 739 -18.64 1.51 20.10
CA THR A 739 -19.00 2.22 21.35
C THR A 739 -20.45 1.99 21.74
N ARG A 740 -21.34 1.81 20.76
CA ARG A 740 -22.75 1.49 21.00
C ARG A 740 -22.91 0.04 21.49
N LEU A 741 -22.24 -0.91 20.85
CA LEU A 741 -22.22 -2.32 21.27
C LEU A 741 -21.66 -2.48 22.69
N HIS A 742 -20.57 -1.78 23.01
CA HIS A 742 -20.01 -1.76 24.34
C HIS A 742 -21.00 -1.20 25.39
N ARG A 743 -21.77 -0.14 25.05
CA ARG A 743 -22.83 0.40 25.92
C ARG A 743 -23.99 -0.57 26.15
N ILE A 744 -24.27 -1.47 25.21
CA ILE A 744 -25.24 -2.57 25.39
C ILE A 744 -24.70 -3.59 26.41
N GLY A 745 -23.38 -3.66 26.60
CA GLY A 745 -22.70 -4.60 27.50
C GLY A 745 -22.13 -5.82 26.79
N VAL A 746 -22.05 -5.78 25.45
CA VAL A 746 -21.43 -6.83 24.62
C VAL A 746 -19.92 -6.64 24.62
N GLY A 747 -19.17 -7.73 24.80
CA GLY A 747 -17.70 -7.72 24.75
C GLY A 747 -17.18 -7.47 23.34
N ILE A 748 -16.02 -6.83 23.21
CA ILE A 748 -15.39 -6.57 21.91
C ILE A 748 -13.96 -7.10 21.95
N ALA A 749 -13.67 -8.03 21.04
CA ALA A 749 -12.36 -8.62 20.84
C ALA A 749 -11.77 -8.16 19.50
N LEU A 750 -10.47 -7.92 19.51
CA LEU A 750 -9.70 -7.67 18.30
C LEU A 750 -9.06 -8.97 17.82
N ASP A 751 -9.35 -9.33 16.58
CA ASP A 751 -8.91 -10.57 15.94
C ASP A 751 -7.76 -10.34 14.94
N ASP A 752 -7.03 -11.40 14.61
CA ASP A 752 -5.85 -11.44 13.73
C ASP A 752 -4.73 -10.43 14.10
N PHE A 753 -4.56 -10.15 15.41
CA PHE A 753 -3.67 -9.07 15.83
C PHE A 753 -2.20 -9.38 15.53
N GLY A 754 -1.54 -8.46 14.82
CA GLY A 754 -0.13 -8.55 14.43
C GLY A 754 0.09 -8.89 12.96
N THR A 755 -0.96 -9.24 12.23
CA THR A 755 -0.90 -9.46 10.77
C THR A 755 -1.06 -8.16 9.97
N GLY A 756 -1.53 -7.07 10.60
CA GLY A 756 -1.80 -5.78 9.98
C GLY A 756 -0.98 -4.60 10.53
N TYR A 757 -1.32 -3.39 10.06
CA TYR A 757 -0.70 -2.13 10.49
C TYR A 757 -1.55 -1.37 11.51
N SER A 758 -1.70 -1.88 12.73
CA SER A 758 -2.38 -1.17 13.81
C SER A 758 -1.52 -0.11 14.42
N SER A 759 -1.97 1.14 14.30
CA SER A 759 -1.42 2.19 15.16
C SER A 759 -1.96 2.01 16.58
N LEU A 760 -1.05 1.83 17.53
CA LEU A 760 -1.31 1.74 18.98
C LEU A 760 -2.23 2.85 19.51
N GLN A 761 -2.24 4.01 18.84
CA GLN A 761 -3.11 5.13 19.15
C GLN A 761 -4.60 4.80 18.94
N HIS A 762 -4.94 3.94 17.99
CA HIS A 762 -6.31 3.51 17.72
C HIS A 762 -6.79 2.49 18.74
N LEU A 763 -5.95 1.51 19.09
CA LEU A 763 -6.25 0.51 20.13
C LEU A 763 -6.64 1.18 21.45
N ARG A 764 -5.90 2.21 21.87
CA ARG A 764 -6.17 2.93 23.12
C ARG A 764 -7.54 3.62 23.16
N ARG A 765 -8.15 3.93 22.01
CA ARG A 765 -9.45 4.62 21.94
C ARG A 765 -10.64 3.67 21.84
N LEU A 766 -10.38 2.40 21.55
CA LEU A 766 -11.42 1.39 21.37
C LEU A 766 -11.76 0.75 22.72
N PRO A 767 -13.05 0.51 23.01
CA PRO A 767 -13.47 -0.19 24.22
C PRO A 767 -13.30 -1.71 24.05
N LEU A 768 -12.07 -2.15 23.81
CA LEU A 768 -11.71 -3.57 23.68
C LEU A 768 -11.64 -4.21 25.06
N SER A 769 -12.05 -5.48 25.13
CA SER A 769 -11.89 -6.33 26.32
C SER A 769 -10.84 -7.44 26.11
N GLU A 770 -10.59 -7.81 24.85
CA GLU A 770 -9.74 -8.94 24.50
C GLU A 770 -8.97 -8.67 23.19
N VAL A 771 -7.78 -9.27 23.07
CA VAL A 771 -6.98 -9.33 21.85
C VAL A 771 -6.65 -10.79 21.58
N LYS A 772 -6.89 -11.24 20.35
CA LYS A 772 -6.54 -12.58 19.89
C LYS A 772 -5.23 -12.51 19.11
N VAL A 773 -4.25 -13.31 19.52
CA VAL A 773 -2.98 -13.47 18.81
C VAL A 773 -3.20 -14.47 17.70
N ASP A 774 -2.91 -14.06 16.47
CA ASP A 774 -3.14 -14.86 15.28
C ASP A 774 -2.40 -16.22 15.35
N ARG A 775 -3.11 -17.27 14.91
CA ARG A 775 -2.64 -18.66 14.88
C ARG A 775 -1.27 -18.82 14.22
N SER A 776 -1.02 -18.10 13.15
CA SER A 776 0.23 -18.16 12.38
C SER A 776 1.49 -17.89 13.21
N PHE A 777 1.47 -16.88 14.09
CA PHE A 777 2.59 -16.59 15.00
C PHE A 777 2.67 -17.62 16.14
N VAL A 778 1.52 -18.07 16.63
CA VAL A 778 1.45 -19.06 17.73
C VAL A 778 1.99 -20.42 17.28
N LEU A 779 1.76 -20.84 16.04
CA LEU A 779 2.31 -22.08 15.50
C LEU A 779 3.84 -22.00 15.33
N GLY A 780 4.35 -20.87 14.87
CA GLY A 780 5.79 -20.69 14.62
C GLY A 780 6.62 -20.45 15.89
N MET A 781 6.02 -19.93 16.97
CA MET A 781 6.76 -19.48 18.16
C MET A 781 7.62 -20.55 18.85
N ALA A 782 7.31 -21.83 18.65
CA ALA A 782 8.10 -22.91 19.25
C ALA A 782 9.49 -23.01 18.61
N ASP A 783 9.58 -22.75 17.30
CA ASP A 783 10.77 -23.01 16.49
C ASP A 783 11.39 -21.74 15.88
N ASP A 784 10.65 -20.62 15.85
CA ASP A 784 11.14 -19.31 15.42
C ASP A 784 11.17 -18.27 16.56
N ALA A 785 12.30 -17.58 16.68
CA ALA A 785 12.54 -16.57 17.69
C ALA A 785 11.83 -15.25 17.38
N ASP A 786 11.60 -14.92 16.10
CA ASP A 786 10.91 -13.70 15.71
C ASP A 786 9.40 -13.83 16.00
N ASP A 787 8.77 -14.93 15.58
CA ASP A 787 7.39 -15.26 15.95
C ASP A 787 7.19 -15.29 17.49
N ALA A 788 8.13 -15.90 18.23
CA ALA A 788 8.10 -15.88 19.69
C ALA A 788 8.19 -14.47 20.28
N ALA A 789 9.02 -13.59 19.70
CA ALA A 789 9.14 -12.20 20.13
C ALA A 789 7.86 -11.40 19.84
N ILE A 790 7.19 -11.66 18.71
CA ILE A 790 5.89 -11.04 18.37
C ILE A 790 4.84 -11.46 19.40
N VAL A 791 4.68 -12.76 19.66
CA VAL A 791 3.73 -13.28 20.65
C VAL A 791 3.99 -12.68 22.03
N GLN A 792 5.25 -12.69 22.51
CA GLN A 792 5.61 -12.11 23.81
C GLN A 792 5.36 -10.61 23.89
N SER A 793 5.67 -9.87 22.82
CA SER A 793 5.44 -8.42 22.75
C SER A 793 3.95 -8.09 22.75
N THR A 794 3.14 -8.86 22.02
CA THR A 794 1.67 -8.73 22.00
C THR A 794 1.08 -8.99 23.38
N ILE A 795 1.51 -10.06 24.06
CA ILE A 795 1.07 -10.35 25.44
C ILE A 795 1.45 -9.20 26.38
N GLY A 796 2.70 -8.72 26.31
CA GLY A 796 3.18 -7.61 27.14
C GLY A 796 2.40 -6.31 26.91
N LEU A 797 2.13 -5.97 25.65
CA LEU A 797 1.36 -4.79 25.27
C LEU A 797 -0.09 -4.87 25.75
N ALA A 798 -0.78 -5.97 25.46
CA ALA A 798 -2.17 -6.16 25.86
C ALA A 798 -2.33 -6.09 27.38
N LYS A 799 -1.42 -6.71 28.13
CA LYS A 799 -1.37 -6.63 29.59
C LYS A 799 -1.17 -5.19 30.08
N ALA A 800 -0.31 -4.41 29.44
CA ALA A 800 -0.11 -2.99 29.77
C ALA A 800 -1.36 -2.14 29.48
N LEU A 801 -2.21 -2.56 28.54
CA LEU A 801 -3.48 -1.93 28.22
C LEU A 801 -4.67 -2.47 29.04
N GLY A 802 -4.44 -3.47 29.89
CA GLY A 802 -5.50 -4.12 30.68
C GLY A 802 -6.44 -5.00 29.84
N LEU A 803 -5.98 -5.47 28.69
CA LEU A 803 -6.72 -6.35 27.77
C LEU A 803 -6.39 -7.81 28.06
N ARG A 804 -7.40 -8.68 27.98
CA ARG A 804 -7.21 -10.13 28.02
C ARG A 804 -6.58 -10.61 26.71
N VAL A 805 -5.70 -11.61 26.78
CA VAL A 805 -5.05 -12.18 25.59
C VAL A 805 -5.48 -13.62 25.38
N VAL A 806 -5.97 -13.91 24.17
CA VAL A 806 -6.25 -15.27 23.71
C VAL A 806 -5.26 -15.63 22.62
N ALA A 807 -4.51 -16.73 22.80
CA ALA A 807 -3.67 -17.27 21.73
C ALA A 807 -4.46 -18.29 20.89
N GLU A 808 -4.51 -18.09 19.58
CA GLU A 808 -5.16 -19.02 18.68
C GLU A 808 -4.21 -20.08 18.12
N GLY A 809 -4.76 -21.18 17.60
CA GLY A 809 -3.97 -22.16 16.89
C GLY A 809 -3.00 -22.97 17.76
N VAL A 810 -3.26 -23.10 19.06
CA VAL A 810 -2.44 -23.95 19.92
C VAL A 810 -2.67 -25.42 19.57
N GLU A 811 -1.65 -26.08 19.02
CA GLU A 811 -1.76 -27.47 18.53
C GLU A 811 -1.00 -28.49 19.38
N ASP A 812 -0.01 -28.06 20.16
CA ASP A 812 0.86 -28.94 20.93
C ASP A 812 1.19 -28.40 22.35
N GLU A 813 1.69 -29.29 23.19
CA GLU A 813 1.99 -28.99 24.60
C GLU A 813 3.19 -28.03 24.77
N ARG A 814 4.17 -28.04 23.85
CA ARG A 814 5.36 -27.16 23.92
C ARG A 814 4.93 -25.72 23.72
N THR A 815 4.15 -25.44 22.67
CA THR A 815 3.55 -24.13 22.39
C THR A 815 2.69 -23.66 23.57
N TRP A 816 1.85 -24.55 24.11
CA TRP A 816 1.05 -24.25 25.30
C TRP A 816 1.89 -23.84 26.53
N ARG A 817 2.98 -24.57 26.83
CA ARG A 817 3.88 -24.23 27.96
C ARG A 817 4.58 -22.89 27.74
N MET A 818 4.96 -22.56 26.51
CA MET A 818 5.57 -21.27 26.17
C MET A 818 4.60 -20.11 26.37
N LEU A 819 3.34 -20.27 25.96
CA LEU A 819 2.28 -19.29 26.21
C LEU A 819 2.00 -19.09 27.71
N HIS A 820 1.98 -20.18 28.48
CA HIS A 820 1.88 -20.11 29.95
C HIS A 820 3.05 -19.33 30.56
N ALA A 821 4.28 -19.62 30.14
CA ALA A 821 5.47 -18.93 30.63
C ALA A 821 5.48 -17.43 30.25
N ALA A 822 4.94 -17.09 29.07
CA ALA A 822 4.78 -15.70 28.63
C ALA A 822 3.65 -14.96 29.39
N GLY A 823 2.81 -15.67 30.14
CA GLY A 823 1.71 -15.11 30.91
C GLY A 823 0.46 -14.79 30.07
N CYS A 824 0.21 -15.57 29.02
CA CYS A 824 -1.03 -15.49 28.22
C CYS A 824 -2.24 -15.95 29.07
N ASP A 825 -3.39 -15.30 28.92
CA ASP A 825 -4.57 -15.54 29.77
C ASP A 825 -5.35 -16.79 29.35
N ALA A 826 -5.58 -16.96 28.04
CA ALA A 826 -6.35 -18.06 27.48
C ALA A 826 -5.79 -18.52 26.14
N ALA A 827 -6.15 -19.74 25.76
CA ALA A 827 -5.73 -20.35 24.50
C ALA A 827 -6.89 -21.11 23.84
N GLN A 828 -6.85 -21.17 22.52
CA GLN A 828 -7.76 -21.91 21.67
C GLN A 828 -6.96 -22.67 20.61
N GLY A 829 -7.36 -23.89 20.28
CA GLY A 829 -6.69 -24.68 19.26
C GLY A 829 -6.93 -26.18 19.39
N TRP A 830 -6.38 -26.94 18.44
CA TRP A 830 -6.61 -28.38 18.35
C TRP A 830 -5.95 -29.18 19.48
N PHE A 831 -4.99 -28.58 20.19
CA PHE A 831 -4.46 -29.15 21.43
C PHE A 831 -5.57 -29.47 22.44
N TYR A 832 -6.62 -28.63 22.50
CA TYR A 832 -7.78 -28.86 23.36
C TYR A 832 -8.90 -29.58 22.62
N ALA A 833 -9.39 -28.98 21.52
CA ALA A 833 -10.45 -29.55 20.71
C ALA A 833 -10.57 -28.86 19.34
N ARG A 834 -11.02 -29.62 18.34
CA ARG A 834 -11.51 -29.07 17.07
C ARG A 834 -12.87 -28.38 17.27
N PRO A 835 -13.28 -27.45 16.40
CA PRO A 835 -14.65 -26.93 16.39
C PRO A 835 -15.66 -28.07 16.29
N MET A 836 -16.75 -28.01 17.06
CA MET A 836 -17.76 -29.08 17.12
C MET A 836 -19.20 -28.53 17.20
N PRO A 837 -20.23 -29.29 16.79
CA PRO A 837 -21.62 -28.87 16.97
C PRO A 837 -22.01 -28.65 18.43
N ALA A 838 -23.03 -27.82 18.68
CA ALA A 838 -23.44 -27.47 20.05
C ALA A 838 -23.76 -28.67 20.94
N GLY A 839 -24.38 -29.73 20.39
CA GLY A 839 -24.69 -30.95 21.16
C GLY A 839 -23.44 -31.72 21.58
N GLU A 840 -22.43 -31.77 20.72
CA GLU A 840 -21.15 -32.41 21.01
C GLU A 840 -20.33 -31.62 22.03
N LEU A 841 -20.41 -30.28 21.99
CA LEU A 841 -19.75 -29.43 22.98
C LEU A 841 -20.21 -29.74 24.41
N VAL A 842 -21.52 -29.92 24.63
CA VAL A 842 -22.05 -30.25 25.96
C VAL A 842 -21.49 -31.59 26.46
N ALA A 843 -21.41 -32.59 25.58
CA ALA A 843 -20.82 -33.89 25.90
C ALA A 843 -19.31 -33.79 26.15
N TRP A 844 -18.61 -32.94 25.40
CA TRP A 844 -17.18 -32.68 25.58
C TRP A 844 -16.90 -31.98 26.91
N LEU A 845 -17.66 -30.93 27.26
CA LEU A 845 -17.55 -30.22 28.54
C LEU A 845 -17.68 -31.15 29.75
N ALA A 846 -18.60 -32.12 29.69
CA ALA A 846 -18.78 -33.11 30.76
C ALA A 846 -17.58 -34.06 30.94
N ARG A 847 -16.84 -34.32 29.85
CA ARG A 847 -15.68 -35.24 29.83
C ARG A 847 -14.35 -34.52 30.00
N TYR A 848 -14.30 -33.23 29.71
CA TYR A 848 -13.09 -32.43 29.73
C TYR A 848 -12.42 -32.46 31.12
N ARG A 849 -11.09 -32.49 31.12
CA ARG A 849 -10.26 -32.47 32.31
C ARG A 849 -9.26 -31.33 32.17
N PRO A 850 -9.27 -30.33 33.08
CA PRO A 850 -8.37 -29.19 33.02
C PRO A 850 -6.90 -29.61 32.93
N VAL A 851 -6.23 -29.16 31.88
CA VAL A 851 -4.77 -29.25 31.77
C VAL A 851 -4.19 -28.11 32.59
N ARG A 852 -3.55 -28.43 33.71
CA ARG A 852 -2.96 -27.45 34.63
C ARG A 852 -1.44 -27.45 34.50
N PRO A 853 -0.79 -26.28 34.59
CA PRO A 853 0.66 -26.23 34.67
C PRO A 853 1.09 -26.90 35.98
N THR A 854 1.81 -28.01 35.88
CA THR A 854 2.48 -28.61 37.03
C THR A 854 3.59 -27.63 37.45
N PRO A 855 3.66 -27.19 38.72
CA PRO A 855 4.84 -26.46 39.18
C PRO A 855 6.06 -27.36 38.92
N ALA A 856 7.02 -26.87 38.13
CA ALA A 856 8.30 -27.54 38.02
C ALA A 856 8.85 -27.70 39.44
N PRO A 857 9.37 -28.88 39.84
CA PRO A 857 10.07 -28.99 41.11
C PRO A 857 11.20 -27.97 41.10
N ASP A 858 11.28 -27.13 42.13
CA ASP A 858 12.31 -26.10 42.31
C ASP A 858 13.69 -26.66 41.94
N THR A 859 14.14 -26.41 40.72
CA THR A 859 15.54 -26.60 40.36
C THR A 859 16.27 -25.46 41.02
N GLU A 860 16.81 -25.74 42.21
CA GLU A 860 17.81 -24.92 42.88
C GLU A 860 18.78 -24.37 41.83
N ILE A 861 18.65 -23.08 41.54
CA ILE A 861 19.59 -22.35 40.69
C ILE A 861 20.91 -22.37 41.45
N PRO A 862 21.98 -23.03 40.95
CA PRO A 862 23.27 -22.97 41.61
C PRO A 862 23.74 -21.53 41.50
N ARG A 863 23.88 -20.85 42.65
CA ARG A 863 24.49 -19.53 42.75
C ARG A 863 25.85 -19.56 42.03
N ARG A 864 25.91 -19.02 40.81
CA ARG A 864 27.19 -18.80 40.13
C ARG A 864 27.94 -17.73 40.89
N HIS A 865 29.06 -18.13 41.49
CA HIS A 865 30.06 -17.22 42.04
C HIS A 865 30.50 -16.20 40.97
N ALA A 866 30.46 -14.93 41.35
CA ALA A 866 30.97 -13.82 40.56
C ALA A 866 32.50 -13.95 40.38
N ARG A 867 32.96 -13.79 39.14
CA ARG A 867 34.31 -13.33 38.79
C ARG A 867 34.23 -12.42 37.59
#